data_AF-A0A1X6ZSV4-F1
#
_entry.id   AF-A0A1X6ZSV4-F1
#
_cell.length_a   1.000
_cell.length_b   1.000
_cell.length_c   1.000
_cell.angle_alpha   90.00
_cell.angle_beta   90.00
_cell.angle_gamma   90.00
#
_symmetry.space_group_name_H-M   'P 1'
#
loop_
_entity.id
_entity.type
_entity.pdbx_description
1 polymer ?
#
loop_
_entity_poly.entity_id
_entity_poly.type
_entity_poly.pdbx_seq_one_letter_code
_entity_poly.pdbx_strand_id
1 'polypeptide(L)'
;MTAFPHLGQLGAAYIQVLLVAGIGLLLPFVADRNRASHRVVLYGITIFMALRYAFWRATETLAPVGLTIDFIASGTLFVLEMLALAGSLSACVLMMRRRDRSPDADAHAGWWGAHEPRVAILIATYNEEMEVLERTIIGAKSLRHANKEVIVLDDGRRDWLRDYCAAQDVRYMRRPDNKGSKAGNINHALERLAEDAVPPDFVAVLDADFVPHRGFISRSLALFHDPSIGLVQTPQHFFNADPLQNNLGLTRSYPDEQRFFFDHMQASRDGWGIAICCGTSSVARYSALIEIGGMSTDSVTEDFLLSLTMQSHGYQTAYLNEPLTEGLAPEGLKEYVTQRARWCLGLMQIARSPLGPFRRNALRLRDRWSVIDSVFYWLPSFIFRLAVVVFPLLYWYFNVIVVDAPLDEVLIYFATYYLWAQIVMNLMAPLMILPILHDVSQLIGAIPISRAAIVGLLKPKGHPFSVTAKGGDRSRIVVQWRMMAPFAVLLSLTIGGLILGIFSDRFAYSDAGDGKWVVLFWTIYNLIVLSVTVIACIELPRRERHVADAPERARFDEGAAVHEVWLTSMTADTARIRGRRYPAETRGTLEIADVGPVEAYVISETRDGARVQLLPDAVQREALFVRFYADGAAPGVGNVRLSAMVSDLARRLSFSSGGR
;
A
#
# COMPACT_ATOMS: atom_id res chain seq x y z
N MET A 1 -16.18 -56.53 19.35
CA MET A 1 -15.04 -55.60 19.22
C MET A 1 -15.28 -54.76 17.98
N THR A 2 -15.80 -53.55 18.16
CA THR A 2 -16.00 -52.58 17.07
C THR A 2 -14.64 -52.10 16.60
N ALA A 3 -14.24 -52.47 15.38
CA ALA A 3 -13.04 -51.97 14.74
C ALA A 3 -13.15 -50.45 14.62
N PHE A 4 -12.40 -49.71 15.46
CA PHE A 4 -12.13 -48.32 15.15
C PHE A 4 -11.38 -48.31 13.81
N PRO A 5 -11.84 -47.57 12.78
CA PRO A 5 -11.11 -47.49 11.54
C PRO A 5 -9.80 -46.75 11.82
N HIS A 6 -8.70 -47.50 11.91
CA HIS A 6 -7.37 -46.90 11.97
C HIS A 6 -7.10 -46.23 10.63
N LEU A 7 -7.09 -44.90 10.62
CA LEU A 7 -6.68 -44.12 9.46
C LEU A 7 -5.18 -44.40 9.20
N GLY A 8 -4.81 -44.61 7.93
CA GLY A 8 -3.41 -44.62 7.53
C GLY A 8 -2.74 -43.25 7.79
N GLN A 9 -1.41 -43.18 7.71
CA GLN A 9 -0.63 -41.96 8.00
C GLN A 9 -1.14 -40.74 7.22
N LEU A 10 -1.38 -40.90 5.91
CA LEU A 10 -1.96 -39.85 5.08
C LEU A 10 -3.37 -39.43 5.54
N GLY A 11 -4.22 -40.39 5.92
CA GLY A 11 -5.56 -40.10 6.46
C GLY A 11 -5.51 -39.32 7.78
N ALA A 12 -4.58 -39.68 8.67
CA ALA A 12 -4.36 -38.95 9.91
C ALA A 12 -3.87 -37.51 9.66
N ALA A 13 -2.95 -37.33 8.69
CA ALA A 13 -2.47 -36.01 8.28
C ALA A 13 -3.60 -35.11 7.76
N TYR A 14 -4.51 -35.65 6.94
CA TYR A 14 -5.69 -34.91 6.47
C TYR A 14 -6.62 -34.50 7.60
N ILE A 15 -6.89 -35.38 8.57
CA ILE A 15 -7.73 -35.04 9.73
C ILE A 15 -7.14 -33.88 10.53
N GLN A 16 -5.81 -33.81 10.67
CA GLN A 16 -5.16 -32.68 11.34
C GLN A 16 -5.39 -31.35 10.62
N VAL A 17 -5.27 -31.33 9.28
CA VAL A 17 -5.55 -30.13 8.48
C VAL A 17 -7.03 -29.73 8.58
N LEU A 18 -7.94 -30.71 8.53
CA LEU A 18 -9.38 -30.47 8.68
C LEU A 18 -9.75 -29.96 10.07
N LEU A 19 -9.06 -30.43 11.12
CA LEU A 19 -9.24 -29.93 12.48
C LEU A 19 -8.85 -28.45 12.57
N VAL A 20 -7.70 -28.07 12.00
CA VAL A 20 -7.29 -26.65 11.92
C VAL A 20 -8.30 -25.81 11.15
N ALA A 21 -8.81 -26.31 10.02
CA ALA A 21 -9.85 -25.64 9.25
C ALA A 21 -11.13 -25.45 10.09
N GLY A 22 -11.57 -26.51 10.79
CA GLY A 22 -12.75 -26.48 11.67
C GLY A 22 -12.61 -25.49 12.82
N ILE A 23 -11.45 -25.44 13.48
CA ILE A 23 -11.14 -24.42 14.49
C ILE A 23 -11.21 -23.02 13.87
N GLY A 24 -10.62 -22.84 12.69
CA GLY A 24 -10.62 -21.58 11.97
C GLY A 24 -12.02 -21.03 11.67
N LEU A 25 -12.99 -21.90 11.37
CA LEU A 25 -14.39 -21.50 11.17
C LEU A 25 -15.07 -21.01 12.45
N LEU A 26 -14.61 -21.46 13.62
CA LEU A 26 -15.15 -21.06 14.91
C LEU A 26 -14.49 -19.78 15.47
N LEU A 27 -13.24 -19.51 15.08
CA LEU A 27 -12.46 -18.37 15.59
C LEU A 27 -13.18 -17.01 15.48
N PRO A 28 -13.85 -16.64 14.36
CA PRO A 28 -14.55 -15.35 14.26
C PRO A 28 -15.63 -15.13 15.33
N PHE A 29 -16.17 -16.19 15.93
CA PHE A 29 -17.22 -16.11 16.95
C PHE A 29 -16.66 -16.00 18.37
N VAL A 30 -15.39 -16.36 18.59
CA VAL A 30 -14.76 -16.42 19.91
C VAL A 30 -13.59 -15.44 20.07
N ALA A 31 -12.94 -15.07 18.99
CA ALA A 31 -11.74 -14.25 18.99
C ALA A 31 -12.02 -12.83 18.51
N ASP A 32 -11.98 -11.88 19.45
CA ASP A 32 -11.93 -10.45 19.17
C ASP A 32 -10.56 -10.00 18.65
N ARG A 33 -10.53 -9.50 17.40
CA ARG A 33 -9.32 -8.99 16.72
C ARG A 33 -8.74 -7.71 17.33
N ASN A 34 -9.50 -6.98 18.16
CA ASN A 34 -9.02 -5.75 18.81
C ASN A 34 -8.38 -6.03 20.18
N ARG A 35 -8.61 -7.21 20.78
CA ARG A 35 -8.04 -7.57 22.08
C ARG A 35 -6.62 -8.09 21.95
N ALA A 36 -5.68 -7.42 22.60
CA ALA A 36 -4.27 -7.82 22.58
C ALA A 36 -4.03 -9.27 23.06
N SER A 37 -4.75 -9.74 24.08
CA SER A 37 -4.61 -11.11 24.60
C SER A 37 -4.91 -12.17 23.54
N HIS A 38 -6.00 -11.99 22.77
CA HIS A 38 -6.37 -12.92 21.70
C HIS A 38 -5.33 -12.92 20.58
N ARG A 39 -4.85 -11.73 20.19
CA ARG A 39 -3.81 -11.58 19.15
C ARG A 39 -2.52 -12.27 19.56
N VAL A 40 -2.08 -12.11 20.82
CA VAL A 40 -0.90 -12.78 21.38
C VAL A 40 -1.04 -14.30 21.32
N VAL A 41 -2.20 -14.85 21.71
CA VAL A 41 -2.43 -16.30 21.65
C VAL A 41 -2.40 -16.81 20.21
N LEU A 42 -3.13 -16.18 19.29
CA LEU A 42 -3.25 -16.64 17.90
C LEU A 42 -1.93 -16.55 17.13
N TYR A 43 -1.21 -15.43 17.25
CA TYR A 43 0.13 -15.30 16.66
C TYR A 43 1.17 -16.15 17.41
N GLY A 44 1.00 -16.38 18.70
CA GLY A 44 1.86 -17.30 19.48
C GLY A 44 1.78 -18.73 18.96
N ILE A 45 0.57 -19.21 18.68
CA ILE A 45 0.35 -20.52 18.03
C ILE A 45 0.97 -20.52 16.62
N THR A 46 0.81 -19.43 15.87
CA THR A 46 1.40 -19.29 14.52
C THR A 46 2.93 -19.41 14.57
N ILE A 47 3.57 -18.71 15.49
CA ILE A 47 5.03 -18.76 15.70
C ILE A 47 5.46 -20.17 16.12
N PHE A 48 4.74 -20.82 17.04
CA PHE A 48 5.05 -22.19 17.45
C PHE A 48 4.99 -23.17 16.26
N MET A 49 3.92 -23.12 15.46
CA MET A 49 3.77 -23.98 14.28
C MET A 49 4.85 -23.70 13.22
N ALA A 50 5.21 -22.42 13.02
CA ALA A 50 6.28 -22.00 12.13
C ALA A 50 7.65 -22.51 12.58
N LEU A 51 7.96 -22.45 13.88
CA LEU A 51 9.21 -22.99 14.44
C LEU A 51 9.26 -24.51 14.34
N ARG A 52 8.14 -25.20 14.57
CA ARG A 52 8.01 -26.64 14.34
C ARG A 52 8.27 -26.99 12.88
N TYR A 53 7.71 -26.23 11.94
CA TYR A 53 7.98 -26.38 10.51
C TYR A 53 9.45 -26.16 10.17
N ALA A 54 10.07 -25.09 10.69
CA ALA A 54 11.48 -24.79 10.49
C ALA A 54 12.40 -25.91 11.00
N PHE A 55 12.07 -26.47 12.18
CA PHE A 55 12.81 -27.59 12.76
C PHE A 55 12.75 -28.82 11.85
N TRP A 56 11.54 -29.26 11.46
CA TRP A 56 11.35 -30.37 10.53
C TRP A 56 12.07 -30.14 9.20
N ARG A 57 11.98 -28.93 8.63
CA ARG A 57 12.73 -28.57 7.41
C ARG A 57 14.23 -28.75 7.59
N ALA A 58 14.78 -28.34 8.73
CA ALA A 58 16.22 -28.39 9.00
C ALA A 58 16.75 -29.81 9.28
N THR A 59 15.93 -30.69 9.86
CA THR A 59 16.38 -32.00 10.34
C THR A 59 16.07 -33.16 9.41
N GLU A 60 14.94 -33.12 8.71
CA GLU A 60 14.38 -34.32 8.05
C GLU A 60 14.31 -34.21 6.52
N THR A 61 14.42 -33.01 5.97
CA THR A 61 14.07 -32.78 4.54
C THR A 61 15.18 -32.22 3.67
N LEU A 62 16.37 -32.00 4.24
CA LEU A 62 17.54 -31.55 3.51
C LEU A 62 18.21 -32.73 2.81
N ALA A 63 18.67 -32.50 1.58
CA ALA A 63 19.46 -33.50 0.86
C ALA A 63 20.74 -33.84 1.65
N PRO A 64 21.28 -35.08 1.51
CA PRO A 64 22.50 -35.49 2.19
C PRO A 64 23.68 -34.55 1.96
N VAL A 65 24.48 -34.32 3.00
CA VAL A 65 25.65 -33.42 2.92
C VAL A 65 26.65 -33.93 1.89
N GLY A 66 26.92 -33.12 0.87
CA GLY A 66 27.88 -33.44 -0.18
C GLY A 66 27.98 -32.32 -1.22
N LEU A 67 28.95 -32.40 -2.14
CA LEU A 67 29.07 -31.46 -3.26
C LEU A 67 28.16 -31.87 -4.44
N THR A 68 26.88 -32.09 -4.15
CA THR A 68 25.85 -32.45 -5.15
C THR A 68 24.99 -31.25 -5.49
N ILE A 69 24.37 -31.27 -6.68
CA ILE A 69 23.40 -30.25 -7.09
C ILE A 69 22.21 -30.24 -6.13
N ASP A 70 21.77 -31.42 -5.68
CA ASP A 70 20.66 -31.57 -4.73
C ASP A 70 20.97 -30.89 -3.38
N PHE A 71 22.16 -31.09 -2.82
CA PHE A 71 22.56 -30.44 -1.57
C PHE A 71 22.63 -28.92 -1.72
N ILE A 72 23.22 -28.42 -2.81
CA ILE A 72 23.34 -26.99 -3.05
C ILE A 72 21.95 -26.37 -3.26
N ALA A 73 21.08 -26.99 -4.06
CA ALA A 73 19.73 -26.51 -4.30
C ALA A 73 18.89 -26.58 -3.01
N SER A 74 18.84 -27.73 -2.35
CA SER A 74 18.11 -27.93 -1.09
C SER A 74 18.54 -26.93 -0.01
N GLY A 75 19.85 -26.77 0.19
CA GLY A 75 20.42 -25.81 1.13
C GLY A 75 20.12 -24.36 0.75
N THR A 76 20.18 -24.00 -0.54
CA THR A 76 19.84 -22.65 -1.01
C THR A 76 18.37 -22.32 -0.75
N LEU A 77 17.45 -23.23 -1.12
CA LEU A 77 16.03 -23.02 -0.85
C LEU A 77 15.78 -22.88 0.65
N PHE A 78 16.37 -23.76 1.46
CA PHE A 78 16.25 -23.72 2.91
C PHE A 78 16.71 -22.38 3.49
N VAL A 79 17.88 -21.86 3.10
CA VAL A 79 18.37 -20.55 3.58
C VAL A 79 17.41 -19.43 3.19
N LEU A 80 16.96 -19.38 1.93
CA LEU A 80 16.02 -18.36 1.48
C LEU A 80 14.68 -18.45 2.22
N GLU A 81 14.19 -19.66 2.43
CA GLU A 81 12.97 -19.96 3.16
C GLU A 81 13.08 -19.53 4.63
N MET A 82 14.17 -19.87 5.32
CA MET A 82 14.39 -19.50 6.72
C MET A 82 14.54 -17.99 6.90
N LEU A 83 15.18 -17.29 5.96
CA LEU A 83 15.26 -15.83 6.00
C LEU A 83 13.89 -15.18 5.77
N ALA A 84 13.08 -15.69 4.84
CA ALA A 84 11.71 -15.21 4.63
C ALA A 84 10.79 -15.54 5.81
N LEU A 85 10.99 -16.70 6.44
CA LEU A 85 10.28 -17.12 7.64
C LEU A 85 10.64 -16.22 8.83
N ALA A 86 11.91 -15.84 9.00
CA ALA A 86 12.33 -14.90 10.03
C ALA A 86 11.60 -13.54 9.90
N GLY A 87 11.45 -13.03 8.67
CA GLY A 87 10.63 -11.85 8.40
C GLY A 87 9.16 -12.05 8.75
N SER A 88 8.60 -13.21 8.40
CA SER A 88 7.20 -13.55 8.73
C SER A 88 6.96 -13.66 10.24
N LEU A 89 7.90 -14.24 10.98
CA LEU A 89 7.87 -14.32 12.45
C LEU A 89 7.94 -12.93 13.07
N SER A 90 8.81 -12.06 12.56
CA SER A 90 8.90 -10.66 12.97
C SER A 90 7.56 -9.92 12.76
N ALA A 91 6.94 -10.08 11.59
CA ALA A 91 5.62 -9.51 11.30
C ALA A 91 4.52 -10.08 12.24
N CYS A 92 4.57 -11.37 12.59
CA CYS A 92 3.65 -11.96 13.57
C CYS A 92 3.79 -11.29 14.94
N VAL A 93 5.02 -11.06 15.41
CA VAL A 93 5.27 -10.36 16.69
C VAL A 93 4.76 -8.92 16.63
N LEU A 94 5.00 -8.19 15.54
CA LEU A 94 4.43 -6.85 15.34
C LEU A 94 2.90 -6.89 15.48
N MET A 95 2.26 -7.83 14.80
CA MET A 95 0.81 -8.00 14.78
C MET A 95 0.21 -8.55 16.09
N MET A 96 1.00 -8.85 17.12
CA MET A 96 0.46 -9.16 18.45
C MET A 96 -0.11 -7.92 19.14
N ARG A 97 0.46 -6.73 18.91
CA ARG A 97 -0.01 -5.45 19.49
C ARG A 97 -0.58 -4.53 18.43
N ARG A 98 -1.59 -3.75 18.78
CA ARG A 98 -2.25 -2.75 17.93
C ARG A 98 -2.67 -1.62 18.84
N ARG A 99 -2.37 -0.40 18.46
CA ARG A 99 -2.86 0.78 19.13
C ARG A 99 -3.91 1.44 18.25
N ASP A 100 -5.05 1.74 18.86
CA ASP A 100 -6.06 2.60 18.27
C ASP A 100 -5.99 3.94 19.01
N ARG A 101 -5.68 5.01 18.27
CA ARG A 101 -5.53 6.36 18.82
C ARG A 101 -6.72 7.26 18.52
N SER A 102 -7.73 6.79 17.78
CA SER A 102 -8.94 7.58 17.54
C SER A 102 -9.64 8.00 18.84
N PRO A 103 -9.79 7.13 19.86
CA PRO A 103 -10.35 7.55 21.14
C PRO A 103 -9.50 8.58 21.88
N ASP A 104 -8.17 8.48 21.79
CA ASP A 104 -7.25 9.46 22.38
C ASP A 104 -7.41 10.82 21.68
N ALA A 105 -7.51 10.82 20.35
CA ALA A 105 -7.74 12.03 19.57
C ALA A 105 -9.12 12.66 19.83
N ASP A 106 -10.16 11.85 20.11
CA ASP A 106 -11.48 12.34 20.52
C ASP A 106 -11.42 13.01 21.90
N ALA A 107 -10.77 12.36 22.88
CA ALA A 107 -10.68 12.84 24.25
C ALA A 107 -9.86 14.15 24.38
N HIS A 108 -8.89 14.35 23.49
CA HIS A 108 -7.97 15.49 23.53
C HIS A 108 -8.16 16.47 22.37
N ALA A 109 -9.30 16.40 21.68
CA ALA A 109 -9.66 17.37 20.65
C ALA A 109 -9.71 18.77 21.26
N GLY A 110 -8.93 19.70 20.70
CA GLY A 110 -8.90 21.08 21.20
C GLY A 110 -8.20 21.26 22.55
N TRP A 111 -7.26 20.38 22.93
CA TRP A 111 -6.51 20.49 24.20
C TRP A 111 -5.80 21.83 24.40
N TRP A 112 -5.57 22.57 23.32
CA TRP A 112 -4.99 23.92 23.29
C TRP A 112 -5.96 25.04 23.70
N GLY A 113 -7.24 24.74 23.95
CA GLY A 113 -8.24 25.71 24.40
C GLY A 113 -8.51 26.81 23.37
N ALA A 114 -8.56 28.06 23.81
CA ALA A 114 -8.90 29.21 22.95
C ALA A 114 -7.77 29.64 22.00
N HIS A 115 -6.52 29.24 22.26
CA HIS A 115 -5.36 29.64 21.47
C HIS A 115 -4.91 28.48 20.59
N GLU A 116 -5.36 28.48 19.34
CA GLU A 116 -4.93 27.46 18.39
C GLU A 116 -3.42 27.55 18.11
N PRO A 117 -2.67 26.43 18.17
CA PRO A 117 -1.26 26.40 17.82
C PRO A 117 -1.03 26.84 16.38
N ARG A 118 0.08 27.55 16.10
CA ARG A 118 0.42 27.94 14.74
C ARG A 118 0.94 26.73 13.96
N VAL A 119 0.32 26.43 12.82
CA VAL A 119 0.69 25.30 11.96
C VAL A 119 1.17 25.79 10.60
N ALA A 120 2.40 25.43 10.22
CA ALA A 120 2.89 25.59 8.86
C ALA A 120 2.64 24.32 8.04
N ILE A 121 1.91 24.41 6.94
CA ILE A 121 1.58 23.29 6.05
C ILE A 121 2.49 23.38 4.83
N LEU A 122 3.47 22.48 4.75
CA LEU A 122 4.46 22.44 3.68
C LEU A 122 4.00 21.48 2.58
N ILE A 123 3.82 21.99 1.37
CA ILE A 123 3.49 21.20 0.18
C ILE A 123 4.73 21.11 -0.70
N ALA A 124 5.45 19.98 -0.68
CA ALA A 124 6.67 19.82 -1.47
C ALA A 124 6.37 19.40 -2.92
N THR A 125 6.98 20.07 -3.90
CA THR A 125 6.72 19.83 -5.33
C THR A 125 7.97 20.02 -6.19
N TYR A 126 8.03 19.30 -7.31
CA TYR A 126 9.13 19.38 -8.28
C TYR A 126 8.63 19.53 -9.73
N ASN A 127 7.79 18.61 -10.19
CA ASN A 127 7.33 18.56 -11.59
C ASN A 127 5.82 18.33 -11.75
N GLU A 128 5.05 18.42 -10.66
CA GLU A 128 3.61 18.25 -10.69
C GLU A 128 2.93 19.40 -11.44
N GLU A 129 1.89 19.07 -12.20
CA GLU A 129 1.11 20.00 -13.00
C GLU A 129 0.11 20.79 -12.15
N MET A 130 -0.42 21.87 -12.70
CA MET A 130 -1.40 22.75 -12.03
C MET A 130 -2.60 21.98 -11.48
N GLU A 131 -3.16 21.06 -12.27
CA GLU A 131 -4.35 20.27 -11.91
C GLU A 131 -4.15 19.43 -10.65
N VAL A 132 -2.92 18.99 -10.39
CA VAL A 132 -2.57 18.21 -9.19
C VAL A 132 -2.36 19.13 -7.99
N LEU A 133 -1.56 20.18 -8.18
CA LEU A 133 -1.19 21.12 -7.12
C LEU A 133 -2.36 21.92 -6.61
N GLU A 134 -3.24 22.37 -7.50
CA GLU A 134 -4.41 23.16 -7.18
C GLU A 134 -5.33 22.45 -6.18
N ARG A 135 -5.60 21.15 -6.38
CA ARG A 135 -6.42 20.34 -5.49
C ARG A 135 -5.84 20.31 -4.08
N THR A 136 -4.55 20.08 -3.96
CA THR A 136 -3.84 20.00 -2.68
C THR A 136 -3.77 21.35 -1.97
N ILE A 137 -3.49 22.43 -2.71
CA ILE A 137 -3.44 23.80 -2.18
C ILE A 137 -4.82 24.23 -1.65
N ILE A 138 -5.89 24.01 -2.43
CA ILE A 138 -7.26 24.35 -2.02
C ILE A 138 -7.69 23.49 -0.83
N GLY A 139 -7.40 22.19 -0.85
CA GLY A 139 -7.65 21.30 0.28
C GLY A 139 -6.98 21.79 1.56
N ALA A 140 -5.71 22.17 1.50
CA ALA A 140 -4.95 22.72 2.63
C ALA A 140 -5.52 24.05 3.15
N LYS A 141 -5.95 24.95 2.25
CA LYS A 141 -6.63 26.21 2.64
C LYS A 141 -7.96 25.94 3.36
N SER A 142 -8.68 24.90 2.95
CA SER A 142 -10.01 24.55 3.49
C SER A 142 -9.99 23.88 4.88
N LEU A 143 -8.80 23.57 5.43
CA LEU A 143 -8.67 22.88 6.71
C LEU A 143 -9.30 23.67 7.87
N ARG A 144 -10.02 22.99 8.77
CA ARG A 144 -10.67 23.59 9.94
C ARG A 144 -9.68 23.82 11.08
N HIS A 145 -8.81 24.80 10.86
CA HIS A 145 -7.82 25.32 11.81
C HIS A 145 -7.55 26.77 11.42
N ALA A 146 -7.83 27.72 12.30
CA ALA A 146 -7.70 29.15 12.03
C ALA A 146 -6.22 29.58 11.98
N ASN A 147 -5.39 29.10 12.91
CA ASN A 147 -3.98 29.49 12.99
C ASN A 147 -3.09 28.59 12.11
N LYS A 148 -3.33 28.60 10.79
CA LYS A 148 -2.55 27.84 9.79
C LYS A 148 -1.99 28.73 8.69
N GLU A 149 -0.85 28.33 8.15
CA GLU A 149 -0.21 28.95 6.99
C GLU A 149 0.11 27.86 5.96
N VAL A 150 -0.32 28.03 4.71
CA VAL A 150 0.00 27.10 3.62
C VAL A 150 1.24 27.61 2.89
N ILE A 151 2.22 26.73 2.68
CA ILE A 151 3.51 27.07 2.09
C ILE A 151 3.88 26.07 1.00
N VAL A 152 4.08 26.56 -0.23
CA VAL A 152 4.44 25.73 -1.40
C VAL A 152 5.95 25.68 -1.61
N LEU A 153 6.44 24.46 -1.49
CA LEU A 153 7.76 23.85 -1.66
C LEU A 153 8.33 23.71 -3.07
N ASP A 154 8.67 24.74 -3.83
CA ASP A 154 8.96 24.55 -5.27
C ASP A 154 10.45 24.35 -5.65
N ASP A 155 10.86 23.09 -5.77
CA ASP A 155 12.18 22.70 -6.31
C ASP A 155 12.26 22.76 -7.85
N GLY A 156 11.12 22.94 -8.54
CA GLY A 156 11.02 23.13 -9.99
C GLY A 156 11.26 24.58 -10.43
N ARG A 157 11.16 25.55 -9.51
CA ARG A 157 11.37 27.00 -9.74
C ARG A 157 10.47 27.54 -10.86
N ARG A 158 9.19 27.20 -10.81
CA ARG A 158 8.17 27.50 -11.82
C ARG A 158 7.51 28.85 -11.54
N ASP A 159 7.70 29.82 -12.43
CA ASP A 159 7.13 31.17 -12.27
C ASP A 159 5.59 31.16 -12.23
N TRP A 160 4.95 30.32 -13.04
CA TRP A 160 3.50 30.18 -13.04
C TRP A 160 2.96 29.74 -11.66
N LEU A 161 3.72 28.92 -10.92
CA LEU A 161 3.31 28.42 -9.62
C LEU A 161 3.45 29.50 -8.55
N ARG A 162 4.49 30.35 -8.64
CA ARG A 162 4.62 31.55 -7.80
C ARG A 162 3.41 32.46 -7.98
N ASP A 163 3.06 32.74 -9.23
CA ASP A 163 1.97 33.66 -9.56
C ASP A 163 0.61 33.09 -9.11
N TYR A 164 0.41 31.78 -9.27
CA TYR A 164 -0.76 31.07 -8.76
C TYR A 164 -0.85 31.12 -7.22
N CYS A 165 0.27 30.86 -6.51
CA CYS A 165 0.30 30.94 -5.05
C CYS A 165 -0.03 32.35 -4.56
N ALA A 166 0.47 33.39 -5.23
CA ALA A 166 0.14 34.79 -4.91
C ALA A 166 -1.35 35.08 -5.11
N ALA A 167 -1.96 34.60 -6.19
CA ALA A 167 -3.40 34.75 -6.43
C ALA A 167 -4.25 34.00 -5.39
N GLN A 168 -3.72 32.92 -4.81
CA GLN A 168 -4.38 32.10 -3.81
C GLN A 168 -4.10 32.51 -2.35
N ASP A 169 -3.33 33.58 -2.13
CA ASP A 169 -2.85 34.01 -0.80
C ASP A 169 -2.10 32.90 -0.05
N VAL A 170 -1.17 32.26 -0.76
CA VAL A 170 -0.35 31.13 -0.27
C VAL A 170 1.12 31.51 -0.38
N ARG A 171 1.90 31.21 0.67
CA ARG A 171 3.34 31.53 0.68
C ARG A 171 4.08 30.59 -0.28
N TYR A 172 4.85 31.17 -1.19
CA TYR A 172 5.69 30.42 -2.12
C TYR A 172 7.15 30.47 -1.68
N MET A 173 7.83 29.32 -1.67
CA MET A 173 9.26 29.20 -1.40
C MET A 173 9.96 28.47 -2.53
N ARG A 174 11.11 28.99 -2.95
CA ARG A 174 12.06 28.33 -3.85
C ARG A 174 13.47 28.53 -3.31
N ARG A 175 14.34 27.55 -3.56
CA ARG A 175 15.75 27.57 -3.13
C ARG A 175 16.72 27.59 -4.31
N PRO A 176 17.99 28.01 -4.09
CA PRO A 176 18.95 28.16 -5.19
C PRO A 176 19.48 26.84 -5.76
N ASP A 177 19.48 25.75 -4.98
CA ASP A 177 19.94 24.42 -5.41
C ASP A 177 18.92 23.32 -5.03
N ASN A 178 19.10 22.11 -5.57
CA ASN A 178 18.22 20.97 -5.33
C ASN A 178 18.91 19.89 -4.45
N LYS A 179 19.85 20.27 -3.58
CA LYS A 179 20.60 19.31 -2.76
C LYS A 179 19.70 18.64 -1.73
N GLY A 180 19.85 17.34 -1.56
CA GLY A 180 19.04 16.58 -0.61
C GLY A 180 17.56 16.45 -0.99
N SER A 181 17.19 16.74 -2.25
CA SER A 181 15.83 16.56 -2.78
C SER A 181 14.76 17.13 -1.83
N LYS A 182 13.65 16.41 -1.60
CA LYS A 182 12.54 16.82 -0.73
C LYS A 182 12.97 17.16 0.70
N ALA A 183 13.87 16.37 1.30
CA ALA A 183 14.41 16.67 2.64
C ALA A 183 15.11 18.02 2.70
N GLY A 184 15.98 18.30 1.73
CA GLY A 184 16.67 19.59 1.66
C GLY A 184 15.72 20.76 1.39
N ASN A 185 14.65 20.53 0.63
CA ASN A 185 13.64 21.55 0.35
C ASN A 185 12.87 21.92 1.63
N ILE A 186 12.44 20.91 2.40
CA ILE A 186 11.81 21.11 3.70
C ILE A 186 12.78 21.77 4.69
N ASN A 187 14.05 21.36 4.75
CA ASN A 187 15.03 22.00 5.62
C ASN A 187 15.23 23.47 5.29
N HIS A 188 15.30 23.83 4.01
CA HIS A 188 15.37 25.23 3.60
C HIS A 188 14.14 26.02 4.09
N ALA A 189 12.95 25.43 4.03
CA ALA A 189 11.72 26.05 4.55
C ALA A 189 11.77 26.22 6.08
N LEU A 190 12.23 25.21 6.82
CA LEU A 190 12.40 25.29 8.28
C LEU A 190 13.35 26.42 8.68
N GLU A 191 14.46 26.61 7.97
CA GLU A 191 15.37 27.73 8.20
C GLU A 191 14.70 29.09 7.96
N ARG A 192 13.89 29.22 6.90
CA ARG A 192 13.16 30.47 6.62
C ARG A 192 12.07 30.74 7.66
N LEU A 193 11.41 29.70 8.14
CA LEU A 193 10.41 29.80 9.21
C LEU A 193 11.02 30.21 10.55
N ALA A 194 12.31 29.91 10.79
CA ALA A 194 13.03 30.39 11.97
C ALA A 194 13.30 31.91 11.93
N GLU A 195 13.23 32.55 10.77
CA GLU A 195 13.39 34.00 10.59
C GLU A 195 12.08 34.77 10.80
N ASP A 196 10.93 34.08 10.79
CA ASP A 196 9.63 34.69 11.07
C ASP A 196 9.59 35.20 12.53
N ALA A 197 8.91 36.33 12.76
CA ALA A 197 8.81 36.94 14.09
C ALA A 197 8.20 36.00 15.14
N VAL A 198 7.36 35.07 14.70
CA VAL A 198 6.81 33.97 15.50
C VAL A 198 7.03 32.70 14.67
N PRO A 199 7.82 31.71 15.12
CA PRO A 199 7.91 30.43 14.43
C PRO A 199 6.61 29.62 14.62
N PRO A 200 6.32 28.62 13.75
CA PRO A 200 5.19 27.73 13.97
C PRO A 200 5.43 26.80 15.18
N ASP A 201 4.35 26.37 15.82
CA ASP A 201 4.40 25.33 16.86
C ASP A 201 4.54 23.93 16.24
N PHE A 202 3.88 23.74 15.08
CA PHE A 202 3.83 22.48 14.35
C PHE A 202 4.02 22.67 12.85
N VAL A 203 4.57 21.64 12.21
CA VAL A 203 4.77 21.58 10.77
C VAL A 203 4.03 20.36 10.23
N ALA A 204 3.11 20.57 9.29
CA ALA A 204 2.50 19.51 8.51
C ALA A 204 3.24 19.36 7.17
N VAL A 205 3.49 18.13 6.75
CA VAL A 205 4.14 17.82 5.47
C VAL A 205 3.16 17.07 4.58
N LEU A 206 2.92 17.61 3.40
CA LEU A 206 2.11 17.01 2.34
C LEU A 206 2.92 16.91 1.05
N ASP A 207 2.77 15.79 0.36
CA ASP A 207 3.15 15.68 -1.04
C ASP A 207 2.20 16.50 -1.91
N ALA A 208 2.70 16.97 -3.06
CA ALA A 208 1.95 17.77 -4.03
C ALA A 208 0.64 17.13 -4.49
N ASP A 209 0.56 15.79 -4.48
CA ASP A 209 -0.59 15.02 -4.91
C ASP A 209 -1.46 14.48 -3.77
N PHE A 210 -1.24 14.92 -2.52
CA PHE A 210 -2.03 14.53 -1.34
C PHE A 210 -2.91 15.66 -0.82
N VAL A 211 -4.21 15.53 -1.07
CA VAL A 211 -5.22 16.48 -0.61
C VAL A 211 -5.61 16.16 0.84
N PRO A 212 -5.50 17.13 1.77
CA PRO A 212 -5.87 16.90 3.16
C PRO A 212 -7.37 17.12 3.39
N HIS A 213 -7.97 16.27 4.21
CA HIS A 213 -9.36 16.42 4.65
C HIS A 213 -9.48 17.45 5.75
N ARG A 214 -10.65 18.07 5.87
CA ARG A 214 -10.90 19.17 6.83
C ARG A 214 -10.54 18.85 8.30
N GLY A 215 -10.52 17.57 8.68
CA GLY A 215 -10.11 17.11 10.02
C GLY A 215 -8.60 16.89 10.22
N PHE A 216 -7.77 16.95 9.18
CA PHE A 216 -6.37 16.51 9.23
C PHE A 216 -5.55 17.17 10.35
N ILE A 217 -5.57 18.51 10.43
CA ILE A 217 -4.82 19.24 11.46
C ILE A 217 -5.42 19.01 12.85
N SER A 218 -6.72 19.26 13.03
CA SER A 218 -7.34 19.20 14.35
C SER A 218 -7.27 17.80 14.98
N ARG A 219 -7.46 16.75 14.19
CA ARG A 219 -7.32 15.35 14.63
C ARG A 219 -5.87 14.99 14.95
N SER A 220 -4.92 15.38 14.10
CA SER A 220 -3.49 15.09 14.34
C SER A 220 -2.96 15.85 15.56
N LEU A 221 -3.33 17.12 15.72
CA LEU A 221 -2.93 17.96 16.85
C LEU A 221 -3.44 17.43 18.19
N ALA A 222 -4.57 16.73 18.23
CA ALA A 222 -5.13 16.17 19.46
C ALA A 222 -4.15 15.23 20.19
N LEU A 223 -3.32 14.50 19.45
CA LEU A 223 -2.33 13.59 20.04
C LEU A 223 -1.14 14.32 20.67
N PHE A 224 -0.85 15.57 20.26
CA PHE A 224 0.26 16.36 20.80
C PHE A 224 0.02 16.92 22.21
N HIS A 225 -1.14 16.63 22.82
CA HIS A 225 -1.35 16.85 24.27
C HIS A 225 -0.26 16.11 25.09
N ASP A 226 0.25 14.98 24.57
CA ASP A 226 1.42 14.32 25.11
C ASP A 226 2.69 15.04 24.59
N PRO A 227 3.47 15.69 25.47
CA PRO A 227 4.67 16.43 25.08
C PRO A 227 5.77 15.52 24.52
N SER A 228 5.74 14.21 24.81
CA SER A 228 6.74 13.26 24.30
C SER A 228 6.54 12.91 22.82
N ILE A 229 5.37 13.18 22.25
CA ILE A 229 5.11 12.97 20.83
C ILE A 229 5.76 14.11 20.03
N GLY A 230 6.71 13.71 19.17
CA GLY A 230 7.39 14.61 18.23
C GLY A 230 6.78 14.57 16.83
N LEU A 231 6.11 13.48 16.45
CA LEU A 231 5.53 13.30 15.12
C LEU A 231 4.27 12.42 15.17
N VAL A 232 3.24 12.83 14.44
CA VAL A 232 2.01 12.07 14.18
C VAL A 232 1.91 11.79 12.68
N GLN A 233 1.74 10.53 12.32
CA GLN A 233 1.51 10.07 10.95
C GLN A 233 0.05 9.61 10.79
N THR A 234 -0.58 9.94 9.67
CA THR A 234 -1.89 9.39 9.27
C THR A 234 -1.76 8.46 8.05
N PRO A 235 -2.71 7.55 7.80
CA PRO A 235 -2.76 6.72 6.60
C PRO A 235 -2.61 7.50 5.29
N GLN A 236 -1.99 6.88 4.30
CA GLN A 236 -2.05 7.31 2.90
C GLN A 236 -3.09 6.48 2.17
N HIS A 237 -4.23 7.08 1.86
CA HIS A 237 -5.24 6.48 0.99
C HIS A 237 -5.22 7.15 -0.37
N PHE A 238 -5.79 6.50 -1.38
CA PHE A 238 -5.69 6.95 -2.77
C PHE A 238 -7.05 7.08 -3.45
N PHE A 239 -7.22 8.14 -4.24
CA PHE A 239 -8.43 8.38 -5.04
C PHE A 239 -8.57 7.40 -6.21
N ASN A 240 -7.43 7.02 -6.80
CA ASN A 240 -7.35 6.20 -8.01
C ASN A 240 -6.86 4.79 -7.67
N ALA A 241 -7.25 3.83 -8.51
CA ALA A 241 -6.73 2.48 -8.42
C ALA A 241 -5.23 2.43 -8.73
N ASP A 242 -4.51 1.61 -7.97
CA ASP A 242 -3.15 1.23 -8.32
C ASP A 242 -3.12 0.41 -9.63
N PRO A 243 -1.96 0.26 -10.29
CA PRO A 243 -1.86 -0.41 -11.58
C PRO A 243 -2.29 -1.88 -11.53
N LEU A 244 -2.06 -2.61 -10.43
CA LEU A 244 -2.50 -4.00 -10.32
C LEU A 244 -4.03 -4.07 -10.26
N GLN A 245 -4.66 -3.24 -9.42
CA GLN A 245 -6.12 -3.18 -9.34
C GLN A 245 -6.74 -2.85 -10.70
N ASN A 246 -6.22 -1.83 -11.39
CA ASN A 246 -6.71 -1.42 -12.70
C ASN A 246 -6.49 -2.50 -13.76
N ASN A 247 -5.27 -3.04 -13.85
CA ASN A 247 -4.88 -4.01 -14.88
C ASN A 247 -5.53 -5.38 -14.66
N LEU A 248 -5.97 -5.71 -13.44
CA LEU A 248 -6.72 -6.93 -13.16
C LEU A 248 -8.25 -6.70 -13.13
N GLY A 249 -8.71 -5.46 -13.27
CA GLY A 249 -10.13 -5.11 -13.24
C GLY A 249 -10.75 -5.18 -11.83
N LEU A 250 -9.94 -5.09 -10.78
CA LEU A 250 -10.34 -5.33 -9.39
C LEU A 250 -10.66 -4.06 -8.59
N THR A 251 -10.62 -2.88 -9.21
CA THR A 251 -10.82 -1.55 -8.57
C THR A 251 -12.01 -1.46 -7.61
N ARG A 252 -13.11 -2.19 -7.87
CA ARG A 252 -14.34 -2.15 -7.05
C ARG A 252 -14.44 -3.25 -6.00
N SER A 253 -13.46 -4.15 -5.96
CA SER A 253 -13.59 -5.44 -5.28
C SER A 253 -12.42 -5.76 -4.36
N TYR A 254 -11.26 -5.15 -4.58
CA TYR A 254 -10.03 -5.38 -3.82
C TYR A 254 -9.37 -4.04 -3.44
N PRO A 255 -8.91 -3.84 -2.19
CA PRO A 255 -8.20 -2.64 -1.77
C PRO A 255 -6.87 -2.50 -2.51
N ASP A 256 -6.31 -1.28 -2.49
CA ASP A 256 -4.95 -1.09 -2.99
C ASP A 256 -3.95 -1.82 -2.09
N GLU A 257 -2.79 -2.19 -2.64
CA GLU A 257 -1.83 -3.04 -1.94
C GLU A 257 -1.30 -2.41 -0.63
N GLN A 258 -1.28 -1.08 -0.51
CA GLN A 258 -0.74 -0.39 0.66
C GLN A 258 -1.71 -0.35 1.84
N ARG A 259 -3.00 -0.62 1.61
CA ARG A 259 -4.03 -0.63 2.66
C ARG A 259 -3.72 -1.56 3.82
N PHE A 260 -3.15 -2.74 3.57
CA PHE A 260 -2.74 -3.63 4.66
C PHE A 260 -1.70 -2.95 5.57
N PHE A 261 -0.70 -2.30 4.96
CA PHE A 261 0.35 -1.62 5.70
C PHE A 261 -0.20 -0.45 6.53
N PHE A 262 -1.00 0.43 5.94
CA PHE A 262 -1.53 1.59 6.65
C PHE A 262 -2.63 1.21 7.66
N ASP A 263 -3.59 0.37 7.30
CA ASP A 263 -4.75 0.15 8.16
C ASP A 263 -4.44 -0.83 9.32
N HIS A 264 -3.44 -1.71 9.16
CA HIS A 264 -3.12 -2.77 10.13
C HIS A 264 -1.67 -2.72 10.62
N MET A 265 -0.68 -2.75 9.72
CA MET A 265 0.73 -2.86 10.10
C MET A 265 1.22 -1.63 10.88
N GLN A 266 0.87 -0.41 10.46
CA GLN A 266 1.26 0.83 11.12
C GLN A 266 0.64 0.97 12.52
N ALA A 267 -0.65 0.67 12.66
CA ALA A 267 -1.30 0.62 13.97
C ALA A 267 -0.66 -0.43 14.89
N SER A 268 -0.17 -1.54 14.32
CA SER A 268 0.62 -2.54 15.05
C SER A 268 2.00 -2.04 15.45
N ARG A 269 2.71 -1.34 14.56
CA ARG A 269 3.99 -0.67 14.84
C ARG A 269 3.86 0.39 15.93
N ASP A 270 2.79 1.18 15.92
CA ASP A 270 2.47 2.14 16.99
C ASP A 270 2.21 1.45 18.33
N GLY A 271 1.56 0.26 18.33
CA GLY A 271 1.42 -0.58 19.53
C GLY A 271 2.75 -1.04 20.15
N TRP A 272 3.84 -0.99 19.40
CA TRP A 272 5.20 -1.21 19.89
C TRP A 272 5.98 0.10 20.12
N GLY A 273 5.43 1.25 19.76
CA GLY A 273 6.08 2.57 19.86
C GLY A 273 7.11 2.85 18.77
N ILE A 274 6.94 2.22 17.59
CA ILE A 274 7.85 2.28 16.44
C ILE A 274 7.13 2.63 15.13
N ALA A 275 6.06 3.43 15.23
CA ALA A 275 5.37 3.97 14.05
C ALA A 275 6.36 4.75 13.17
N ILE A 276 6.21 4.66 11.85
CA ILE A 276 7.13 5.29 10.91
C ILE A 276 6.42 6.36 10.09
N CYS A 277 7.10 7.50 9.92
CA CYS A 277 6.72 8.55 9.00
C CYS A 277 6.92 8.05 7.57
N CYS A 278 5.93 8.32 6.72
CA CYS A 278 5.87 7.84 5.33
C CYS A 278 5.94 9.00 4.33
N GLY A 279 6.47 10.15 4.75
CA GLY A 279 6.90 11.26 3.89
C GLY A 279 5.81 12.28 3.57
N THR A 280 4.55 11.91 3.69
CA THR A 280 3.40 12.82 3.56
C THR A 280 2.37 12.46 4.63
N SER A 281 1.36 13.30 4.80
CA SER A 281 0.26 13.07 5.74
C SER A 281 0.76 12.96 7.18
N SER A 282 1.74 13.81 7.53
CA SER A 282 2.37 13.81 8.83
C SER A 282 2.42 15.22 9.42
N VAL A 283 2.23 15.33 10.72
CA VAL A 283 2.42 16.56 11.50
C VAL A 283 3.55 16.32 12.49
N ALA A 284 4.47 17.26 12.61
CA ALA A 284 5.59 17.19 13.53
C ALA A 284 5.66 18.44 14.40
N ARG A 285 6.16 18.29 15.62
CA ARG A 285 6.46 19.41 16.51
C ARG A 285 7.64 20.18 15.93
N TYR A 286 7.49 21.48 15.72
CA TYR A 286 8.53 22.29 15.10
C TYR A 286 9.80 22.31 15.95
N SER A 287 9.67 22.48 17.26
CA SER A 287 10.82 22.45 18.18
C SER A 287 11.60 21.14 18.12
N ALA A 288 10.90 20.00 18.03
CA ALA A 288 11.52 18.69 17.89
C ALA A 288 12.28 18.56 16.56
N LEU A 289 11.71 19.05 15.45
CA LEU A 289 12.39 19.07 14.15
C LEU A 289 13.68 19.89 14.19
N ILE A 290 13.66 21.06 14.84
CA ILE A 290 14.85 21.92 14.96
C ILE A 290 15.90 21.26 15.86
N GLU A 291 15.50 20.67 16.99
CA GLU A 291 16.42 20.00 17.91
C GLU A 291 17.19 18.87 17.25
N ILE A 292 16.53 18.05 16.42
CA ILE A 292 17.18 16.95 15.72
C ILE A 292 18.00 17.39 14.49
N GLY A 293 18.01 18.69 14.16
CA GLY A 293 18.73 19.24 13.00
C GLY A 293 17.98 19.14 11.66
N GLY A 294 16.66 19.04 11.69
CA GLY A 294 15.79 18.92 10.50
C GLY A 294 15.69 17.51 9.94
N MET A 295 15.29 17.40 8.67
CA MET A 295 15.18 16.12 7.96
C MET A 295 16.54 15.67 7.45
N SER A 296 16.89 14.41 7.71
CA SER A 296 18.15 13.83 7.24
C SER A 296 18.14 13.62 5.72
N THR A 297 19.28 13.90 5.07
CA THR A 297 19.50 13.72 3.62
C THR A 297 20.36 12.49 3.30
N ASP A 298 20.68 11.66 4.29
CA ASP A 298 21.56 10.49 4.14
C ASP A 298 20.91 9.31 3.40
N SER A 299 19.58 9.30 3.28
CA SER A 299 18.80 8.29 2.57
C SER A 299 17.80 8.94 1.63
N VAL A 300 17.46 8.22 0.55
CA VAL A 300 16.33 8.59 -0.35
C VAL A 300 14.95 8.34 0.27
N THR A 301 14.90 7.72 1.46
CA THR A 301 13.72 7.60 2.32
C THR A 301 13.98 8.40 3.59
N GLU A 302 14.02 9.72 3.45
CA GLU A 302 14.27 10.68 4.52
C GLU A 302 13.24 10.59 5.66
N ASP A 303 12.04 10.12 5.32
CA ASP A 303 10.85 10.04 6.16
C ASP A 303 10.94 8.94 7.23
N PHE A 304 11.29 7.73 6.82
CA PHE A 304 11.60 6.65 7.77
C PHE A 304 12.76 7.11 8.66
N LEU A 305 13.79 7.70 8.06
CA LEU A 305 14.96 8.16 8.79
C LEU A 305 14.63 9.27 9.80
N LEU A 306 13.66 10.15 9.49
CA LEU A 306 13.12 11.14 10.41
C LEU A 306 12.55 10.47 11.66
N SER A 307 11.79 9.39 11.52
CA SER A 307 11.23 8.64 12.66
C SER A 307 12.31 8.05 13.57
N LEU A 308 13.36 7.46 12.98
CA LEU A 308 14.50 6.95 13.75
C LEU A 308 15.27 8.09 14.43
N THR A 309 15.44 9.22 13.76
CA THR A 309 16.16 10.38 14.30
C THR A 309 15.39 11.00 15.47
N MET A 310 14.06 11.12 15.36
CA MET A 310 13.18 11.51 16.46
C MET A 310 13.33 10.55 17.64
N GLN A 311 13.26 9.24 17.39
CA GLN A 311 13.38 8.21 18.43
C GLN A 311 14.76 8.21 19.11
N SER A 312 15.85 8.48 18.37
CA SER A 312 17.19 8.58 18.96
C SER A 312 17.37 9.80 19.86
N HIS A 313 16.51 10.82 19.72
CA HIS A 313 16.48 12.00 20.59
C HIS A 313 15.39 11.89 21.68
N GLY A 314 14.78 10.72 21.84
CA GLY A 314 13.79 10.47 22.90
C GLY A 314 12.35 10.86 22.55
N TYR A 315 12.10 11.41 21.36
CA TYR A 315 10.75 11.70 20.89
C TYR A 315 10.02 10.42 20.47
N GLN A 316 8.71 10.40 20.71
CA GLN A 316 7.81 9.35 20.23
C GLN A 316 7.21 9.72 18.87
N THR A 317 7.06 8.71 18.03
CA THR A 317 6.26 8.77 16.81
C THR A 317 4.93 8.07 17.07
N ALA A 318 3.83 8.71 16.67
CA ALA A 318 2.48 8.20 16.85
C ALA A 318 1.80 7.99 15.50
N TYR A 319 0.92 6.99 15.42
CA TYR A 319 0.11 6.72 14.24
C TYR A 319 -1.38 6.92 14.55
N LEU A 320 -2.01 7.87 13.87
CA LEU A 320 -3.46 8.07 13.94
C LEU A 320 -4.09 7.41 12.72
N ASN A 321 -4.72 6.24 12.93
CA ASN A 321 -5.25 5.41 11.85
C ASN A 321 -6.58 5.93 11.29
N GLU A 322 -6.58 7.17 10.81
CA GLU A 322 -7.74 7.84 10.24
C GLU A 322 -7.47 8.33 8.81
N PRO A 323 -8.41 8.13 7.87
CA PRO A 323 -8.33 8.57 6.49
C PRO A 323 -8.45 10.10 6.40
N LEU A 324 -7.37 10.80 6.74
CA LEU A 324 -7.36 12.27 6.85
C LEU A 324 -6.70 12.97 5.66
N THR A 325 -6.15 12.20 4.72
CA THR A 325 -5.55 12.70 3.48
C THR A 325 -5.72 11.66 2.39
N GLU A 326 -5.84 12.11 1.16
CA GLU A 326 -6.01 11.25 0.00
C GLU A 326 -5.09 11.69 -1.13
N GLY A 327 -4.43 10.72 -1.78
CA GLY A 327 -3.43 11.00 -2.80
C GLY A 327 -3.63 10.26 -4.12
N LEU A 328 -2.65 10.40 -5.01
CA LEU A 328 -2.61 9.70 -6.29
C LEU A 328 -1.65 8.49 -6.26
N ALA A 329 -2.22 7.30 -6.36
CA ALA A 329 -1.46 6.08 -6.58
C ALA A 329 -0.74 6.14 -7.95
N PRO A 330 0.41 5.45 -8.11
CA PRO A 330 1.11 5.36 -9.39
C PRO A 330 0.17 4.89 -10.50
N GLU A 331 0.26 5.51 -11.67
CA GLU A 331 -0.70 5.23 -12.73
C GLU A 331 -0.29 4.09 -13.66
N GLY A 332 1.01 3.90 -13.84
CA GLY A 332 1.58 2.81 -14.63
C GLY A 332 2.41 1.84 -13.79
N LEU A 333 2.59 0.64 -14.35
CA LEU A 333 3.27 -0.45 -13.66
C LEU A 333 4.76 -0.18 -13.47
N LYS A 334 5.37 0.52 -14.43
CA LYS A 334 6.78 0.93 -14.36
C LYS A 334 6.99 1.89 -13.19
N GLU A 335 6.12 2.89 -13.04
CA GLU A 335 6.16 3.87 -11.95
C GLU A 335 5.96 3.16 -10.59
N TYR A 336 5.01 2.24 -10.51
CA TYR A 336 4.72 1.42 -9.33
C TYR A 336 5.94 0.61 -8.85
N VAL A 337 6.65 -0.06 -9.77
CA VAL A 337 7.83 -0.86 -9.43
C VAL A 337 9.03 0.04 -9.11
N THR A 338 9.22 1.14 -9.85
CA THR A 338 10.32 2.10 -9.61
C THR A 338 10.21 2.74 -8.22
N GLN A 339 8.99 3.08 -7.80
CA GLN A 339 8.73 3.62 -6.48
C GLN A 339 9.12 2.64 -5.36
N ARG A 340 8.70 1.37 -5.46
CA ARG A 340 9.05 0.33 -4.47
C ARG A 340 10.53 0.02 -4.43
N ALA A 341 11.18 -0.04 -5.59
CA ALA A 341 12.63 -0.24 -5.66
C ALA A 341 13.39 0.92 -4.97
N ARG A 342 12.91 2.16 -5.08
CA ARG A 342 13.47 3.32 -4.38
C ARG A 342 13.25 3.25 -2.86
N TRP A 343 12.06 2.85 -2.41
CA TRP A 343 11.79 2.63 -0.98
C TRP A 343 12.71 1.56 -0.40
N CYS A 344 12.86 0.44 -1.11
CA CYS A 344 13.78 -0.61 -0.76
C CYS A 344 15.23 -0.11 -0.67
N LEU A 345 15.70 0.62 -1.69
CA LEU A 345 17.05 1.20 -1.71
C LEU A 345 17.29 2.11 -0.50
N GLY A 346 16.35 3.03 -0.22
CA GLY A 346 16.45 3.96 0.90
C GLY A 346 16.48 3.26 2.26
N LEU A 347 15.70 2.20 2.42
CA LEU A 347 15.77 1.40 3.64
C LEU A 347 17.14 0.73 3.80
N MET A 348 17.74 0.20 2.73
CA MET A 348 19.08 -0.40 2.82
C MET A 348 20.15 0.64 3.12
N GLN A 349 19.99 1.88 2.63
CA GLN A 349 20.82 3.02 3.03
C GLN A 349 20.69 3.30 4.53
N ILE A 350 19.47 3.29 5.08
CA ILE A 350 19.21 3.44 6.52
C ILE A 350 19.88 2.30 7.32
N ALA A 351 19.73 1.06 6.90
CA ALA A 351 20.35 -0.09 7.56
C ALA A 351 21.89 0.03 7.63
N ARG A 352 22.50 0.74 6.66
CA ARG A 352 23.94 1.01 6.58
C ARG A 352 24.36 2.36 7.18
N SER A 353 23.42 3.21 7.58
CA SER A 353 23.67 4.55 8.12
C SER A 353 24.15 4.51 9.59
N PRO A 354 24.50 5.66 10.20
CA PRO A 354 24.78 5.74 11.63
C PRO A 354 23.63 5.25 12.53
N LEU A 355 22.39 5.36 12.05
CA LEU A 355 21.17 4.85 12.71
C LEU A 355 20.87 3.38 12.36
N GLY A 356 21.79 2.69 11.69
CA GLY A 356 21.67 1.27 11.40
C GLY A 356 21.55 0.39 12.65
N PRO A 357 20.87 -0.77 12.56
CA PRO A 357 20.48 -1.57 13.71
C PRO A 357 21.66 -2.19 14.48
N PHE A 358 22.82 -2.32 13.85
CA PHE A 358 24.04 -2.89 14.44
C PHE A 358 25.10 -1.84 14.80
N ARG A 359 24.82 -0.55 14.61
CA ARG A 359 25.74 0.56 14.95
C ARG A 359 25.50 1.06 16.38
N ARG A 360 26.51 1.65 17.01
CA ARG A 360 26.36 2.31 18.30
C ARG A 360 25.63 3.65 18.09
N ASN A 361 24.42 3.76 18.64
CA ASN A 361 23.56 4.94 18.59
C ASN A 361 22.53 4.85 19.73
N ALA A 362 21.73 5.91 19.93
CA ALA A 362 20.75 6.03 21.01
C ALA A 362 19.40 5.34 20.76
N LEU A 363 19.27 4.55 19.69
CA LEU A 363 18.02 3.84 19.39
C LEU A 363 17.76 2.70 20.38
N ARG A 364 16.48 2.54 20.75
CA ARG A 364 16.00 1.44 21.59
C ARG A 364 16.08 0.13 20.80
N LEU A 365 16.10 -1.01 21.50
CA LEU A 365 16.13 -2.33 20.86
C LEU A 365 14.97 -2.54 19.88
N ARG A 366 13.77 -2.06 20.22
CA ARG A 366 12.59 -2.10 19.35
C ARG A 366 12.74 -1.25 18.07
N ASP A 367 13.44 -0.12 18.14
CA ASP A 367 13.64 0.76 16.99
C ASP A 367 14.64 0.10 16.01
N ARG A 368 15.68 -0.54 16.56
CA ARG A 368 16.62 -1.36 15.78
C ARG A 368 15.91 -2.54 15.12
N TRP A 369 15.03 -3.20 15.86
CA TRP A 369 14.19 -4.27 15.33
C TRP A 369 13.28 -3.78 14.19
N SER A 370 12.70 -2.58 14.28
CA SER A 370 11.92 -1.97 13.18
C SER A 370 12.70 -1.91 11.86
N VAL A 371 14.00 -1.59 11.90
CA VAL A 371 14.86 -1.59 10.72
C VAL A 371 15.15 -3.01 10.24
N ILE A 372 15.47 -3.93 11.16
CA ILE A 372 15.74 -5.34 10.84
C ILE A 372 14.52 -6.00 10.18
N ASP A 373 13.33 -5.81 10.75
CA ASP A 373 12.05 -6.28 10.21
C ASP A 373 11.85 -5.84 8.76
N SER A 374 12.08 -4.55 8.52
CA SER A 374 11.94 -3.98 7.19
C SER A 374 12.98 -4.58 6.22
N VAL A 375 14.22 -4.82 6.66
CA VAL A 375 15.26 -5.49 5.83
C VAL A 375 14.83 -6.91 5.46
N PHE A 376 14.27 -7.67 6.42
CA PHE A 376 13.76 -9.02 6.16
C PHE A 376 12.59 -9.03 5.15
N TYR A 377 11.70 -8.04 5.22
CA TYR A 377 10.62 -7.89 4.23
C TYR A 377 11.17 -7.60 2.83
N TRP A 378 12.06 -6.61 2.69
CA TRP A 378 12.48 -6.13 1.37
C TRP A 378 13.51 -7.01 0.66
N LEU A 379 14.36 -7.73 1.38
CA LEU A 379 15.43 -8.53 0.78
C LEU A 379 15.02 -10.03 0.66
N PRO A 380 14.90 -10.80 1.76
CA PRO A 380 14.50 -12.20 1.70
C PRO A 380 13.16 -12.48 1.01
N SER A 381 12.07 -11.75 1.32
CA SER A 381 10.73 -12.13 0.83
C SER A 381 10.63 -12.08 -0.71
N PHE A 382 11.21 -11.07 -1.35
CA PHE A 382 11.20 -10.94 -2.82
C PHE A 382 12.12 -11.95 -3.50
N ILE A 383 13.29 -12.27 -2.93
CA ILE A 383 14.19 -13.30 -3.47
C ILE A 383 13.57 -14.69 -3.31
N PHE A 384 12.98 -14.97 -2.14
CA PHE A 384 12.28 -16.22 -1.89
C PHE A 384 11.10 -16.40 -2.86
N ARG A 385 10.38 -15.32 -3.20
CA ARG A 385 9.31 -15.37 -4.21
C ARG A 385 9.79 -15.88 -5.57
N LEU A 386 10.97 -15.43 -6.01
CA LEU A 386 11.60 -15.94 -7.24
C LEU A 386 12.01 -17.41 -7.09
N ALA A 387 12.54 -17.78 -5.93
CA ALA A 387 12.91 -19.17 -5.65
C ALA A 387 11.70 -20.12 -5.72
N VAL A 388 10.55 -19.75 -5.14
CA VAL A 388 9.32 -20.56 -5.19
C VAL A 388 8.86 -20.87 -6.63
N VAL A 389 9.13 -19.96 -7.58
CA VAL A 389 8.81 -20.17 -9.01
C VAL A 389 9.88 -20.98 -9.73
N VAL A 390 11.16 -20.75 -9.43
CA VAL A 390 12.28 -21.37 -10.15
C VAL A 390 12.57 -22.80 -9.68
N PHE A 391 12.48 -23.08 -8.39
CA PHE A 391 12.93 -24.37 -7.83
C PHE A 391 12.11 -25.58 -8.29
N PRO A 392 10.78 -25.51 -8.48
CA PRO A 392 10.02 -26.60 -9.11
C PRO A 392 10.51 -26.95 -10.53
N LEU A 393 11.07 -25.99 -11.28
CA LEU A 393 11.64 -26.26 -12.60
C LEU A 393 12.90 -27.14 -12.50
N LEU A 394 13.66 -27.05 -11.40
CA LEU A 394 14.84 -27.91 -11.21
C LEU A 394 14.44 -29.39 -11.15
N TYR A 395 13.30 -29.69 -10.52
CA TYR A 395 12.74 -31.03 -10.54
C TYR A 395 12.29 -31.43 -11.95
N TRP A 396 11.47 -30.61 -12.63
CA TRP A 396 10.90 -30.98 -13.94
C TRP A 396 11.91 -31.14 -15.07
N TYR A 397 13.05 -30.43 -15.03
CA TYR A 397 14.05 -30.49 -16.11
C TYR A 397 15.27 -31.33 -15.74
N PHE A 398 15.60 -31.44 -14.44
CA PHE A 398 16.85 -32.05 -14.00
C PHE A 398 16.68 -33.12 -12.91
N ASN A 399 15.44 -33.40 -12.46
CA ASN A 399 15.13 -34.34 -11.38
C ASN A 399 15.83 -34.01 -10.05
N VAL A 400 16.11 -32.73 -9.82
CA VAL A 400 16.74 -32.25 -8.58
C VAL A 400 15.71 -32.23 -7.45
N ILE A 401 15.98 -32.97 -6.38
CA ILE A 401 15.12 -33.03 -5.20
C ILE A 401 15.58 -31.96 -4.20
N VAL A 402 14.75 -30.93 -4.03
CA VAL A 402 15.06 -29.77 -3.18
C VAL A 402 14.49 -29.94 -1.77
N VAL A 403 13.38 -30.65 -1.65
CA VAL A 403 12.72 -31.01 -0.40
C VAL A 403 12.42 -32.49 -0.47
N ASP A 404 13.14 -33.28 0.31
CA ASP A 404 12.92 -34.72 0.40
C ASP A 404 11.93 -34.99 1.53
N ALA A 405 10.65 -35.14 1.18
CA ALA A 405 9.58 -35.34 2.15
C ALA A 405 8.38 -36.08 1.53
N PRO A 406 7.78 -37.04 2.25
CA PRO A 406 6.52 -37.64 1.84
C PRO A 406 5.35 -36.66 2.04
N LEU A 407 4.24 -36.91 1.35
CA LEU A 407 3.09 -36.00 1.30
C LEU A 407 2.42 -35.80 2.68
N ASP A 408 2.32 -36.85 3.47
CA ASP A 408 1.68 -36.83 4.79
C ASP A 408 2.45 -35.93 5.78
N GLU A 409 3.79 -35.99 5.79
CA GLU A 409 4.61 -35.06 6.58
C GLU A 409 4.42 -33.61 6.13
N VAL A 410 4.40 -33.35 4.81
CA VAL A 410 4.14 -32.00 4.29
C VAL A 410 2.77 -31.48 4.76
N LEU A 411 1.74 -32.34 4.82
CA LEU A 411 0.43 -31.95 5.35
C LEU A 411 0.48 -31.63 6.86
N ILE A 412 1.18 -32.47 7.64
CA ILE A 412 1.31 -32.32 9.10
C ILE A 412 2.09 -31.06 9.47
N TYR A 413 3.21 -30.80 8.80
CA TYR A 413 4.11 -29.69 9.14
C TYR A 413 3.74 -28.42 8.38
N PHE A 414 3.83 -28.44 7.05
CA PHE A 414 3.63 -27.26 6.22
C PHE A 414 2.17 -26.85 6.12
N ALA A 415 1.27 -27.74 5.68
CA ALA A 415 -0.11 -27.35 5.40
C ALA A 415 -0.85 -26.92 6.66
N THR A 416 -0.62 -27.60 7.79
CA THR A 416 -1.18 -27.23 9.11
C THR A 416 -0.73 -25.81 9.51
N TYR A 417 0.59 -25.53 9.45
CA TYR A 417 1.14 -24.21 9.76
C TYR A 417 0.59 -23.13 8.81
N TYR A 418 0.69 -23.38 7.51
CA TYR A 418 0.34 -22.42 6.48
C TYR A 418 -1.16 -22.08 6.56
N LEU A 419 -2.03 -23.08 6.69
CA LEU A 419 -3.47 -22.87 6.83
C LEU A 419 -3.80 -22.06 8.10
N TRP A 420 -3.19 -22.40 9.24
CA TRP A 420 -3.37 -21.64 10.47
C TRP A 420 -2.94 -20.18 10.31
N ALA A 421 -1.78 -19.94 9.70
CA ALA A 421 -1.28 -18.59 9.43
C ALA A 421 -2.24 -17.79 8.53
N GLN A 422 -2.80 -18.41 7.49
CA GLN A 422 -3.80 -17.76 6.62
C GLN A 422 -5.10 -17.45 7.37
N ILE A 423 -5.59 -18.36 8.22
CA ILE A 423 -6.77 -18.14 9.06
C ILE A 423 -6.55 -16.96 10.00
N VAL A 424 -5.42 -16.92 10.71
CA VAL A 424 -5.09 -15.84 11.64
C VAL A 424 -4.93 -14.52 10.90
N MET A 425 -4.21 -14.51 9.77
CA MET A 425 -4.05 -13.29 8.97
C MET A 425 -5.41 -12.75 8.51
N ASN A 426 -6.29 -13.60 7.98
CA ASN A 426 -7.62 -13.19 7.53
C ASN A 426 -8.54 -12.77 8.69
N LEU A 427 -8.41 -13.35 9.88
CA LEU A 427 -9.17 -12.89 11.05
C LEU A 427 -8.72 -11.50 11.51
N MET A 428 -7.41 -11.25 11.47
CA MET A 428 -6.79 -10.01 11.97
C MET A 428 -6.91 -8.86 10.98
N ALA A 429 -6.78 -9.14 9.68
CA ALA A 429 -6.89 -8.18 8.58
C ALA A 429 -7.80 -8.74 7.47
N PRO A 430 -9.14 -8.73 7.67
CA PRO A 430 -10.08 -9.42 6.81
C PRO A 430 -9.95 -9.07 5.33
N LEU A 431 -9.58 -10.08 4.55
CA LEU A 431 -9.46 -10.05 3.08
C LEU A 431 -8.55 -8.93 2.53
N MET A 432 -7.71 -8.33 3.36
CA MET A 432 -6.76 -7.29 2.93
C MET A 432 -5.58 -7.87 2.15
N ILE A 433 -5.27 -9.15 2.37
CA ILE A 433 -4.24 -9.89 1.67
C ILE A 433 -4.89 -11.14 1.09
N LEU A 434 -4.93 -11.22 -0.24
CA LEU A 434 -5.28 -12.45 -0.94
C LEU A 434 -3.99 -13.11 -1.46
N PRO A 435 -3.72 -14.39 -1.14
CA PRO A 435 -2.44 -15.03 -1.45
C PRO A 435 -2.00 -14.86 -2.91
N ILE A 436 -2.87 -15.15 -3.88
CA ILE A 436 -2.53 -15.05 -5.30
C ILE A 436 -2.20 -13.61 -5.70
N LEU A 437 -3.00 -12.62 -5.27
CA LEU A 437 -2.78 -11.22 -5.66
C LEU A 437 -1.54 -10.62 -4.99
N HIS A 438 -1.30 -11.00 -3.73
CA HIS A 438 -0.09 -10.64 -3.01
C HIS A 438 1.16 -11.28 -3.65
N ASP A 439 1.06 -12.51 -4.12
CA ASP A 439 2.16 -13.18 -4.81
C ASP A 439 2.45 -12.55 -6.16
N VAL A 440 1.40 -12.13 -6.89
CA VAL A 440 1.52 -11.36 -8.14
C VAL A 440 2.19 -10.00 -7.87
N SER A 441 1.77 -9.26 -6.85
CA SER A 441 2.36 -7.96 -6.53
C SER A 441 3.84 -8.07 -6.16
N GLN A 442 4.21 -9.08 -5.35
CA GLN A 442 5.59 -9.37 -5.03
C GLN A 442 6.41 -9.80 -6.25
N LEU A 443 5.86 -10.66 -7.10
CA LEU A 443 6.58 -11.21 -8.25
C LEU A 443 6.88 -10.15 -9.31
N ILE A 444 5.93 -9.25 -9.61
CA ILE A 444 6.15 -8.12 -10.54
C ILE A 444 7.32 -7.25 -10.10
N GLY A 445 7.43 -7.00 -8.79
CA GLY A 445 8.49 -6.18 -8.21
C GLY A 445 9.79 -6.93 -7.92
N ALA A 446 9.79 -8.26 -7.93
CA ALA A 446 10.87 -9.05 -7.34
C ALA A 446 12.25 -8.76 -7.94
N ILE A 447 12.38 -8.73 -9.27
CA ILE A 447 13.69 -8.51 -9.91
C ILE A 447 14.24 -7.10 -9.59
N PRO A 448 13.52 -5.99 -9.84
CA PRO A 448 14.05 -4.65 -9.57
C PRO A 448 14.25 -4.37 -8.08
N ILE A 449 13.35 -4.86 -7.22
CA ILE A 449 13.43 -4.65 -5.76
C ILE A 449 14.58 -5.45 -5.15
N SER A 450 14.74 -6.73 -5.49
CA SER A 450 15.88 -7.52 -5.00
C SER A 450 17.22 -6.93 -5.47
N ARG A 451 17.29 -6.41 -6.70
CA ARG A 451 18.47 -5.67 -7.17
C ARG A 451 18.72 -4.42 -6.33
N ALA A 452 17.68 -3.61 -6.08
CA ALA A 452 17.79 -2.41 -5.25
C ALA A 452 18.24 -2.74 -3.82
N ALA A 453 17.73 -3.84 -3.24
CA ALA A 453 18.09 -4.31 -1.91
C ALA A 453 19.60 -4.64 -1.82
N ILE A 454 20.10 -5.49 -2.73
CA ILE A 454 21.50 -5.92 -2.77
C ILE A 454 22.42 -4.72 -3.02
N VAL A 455 22.08 -3.88 -4.01
CA VAL A 455 22.87 -2.70 -4.36
C VAL A 455 22.92 -1.71 -3.19
N GLY A 456 21.78 -1.45 -2.52
CA GLY A 456 21.71 -0.55 -1.39
C GLY A 456 22.55 -0.99 -0.19
N LEU A 457 22.62 -2.31 0.07
CA LEU A 457 23.46 -2.85 1.13
C LEU A 457 24.97 -2.79 0.80
N LEU A 458 25.33 -3.12 -0.44
CA LEU A 458 26.74 -3.17 -0.87
C LEU A 458 27.32 -1.78 -1.16
N LYS A 459 26.57 -0.93 -1.84
CA LYS A 459 26.97 0.42 -2.25
C LYS A 459 25.82 1.40 -1.97
N PRO A 460 25.69 1.94 -0.75
CA PRO A 460 24.55 2.78 -0.37
C PRO A 460 24.52 4.14 -1.08
N LYS A 461 25.67 4.71 -1.46
CA LYS A 461 25.75 6.07 -2.03
C LYS A 461 26.01 6.08 -3.54
N GLY A 462 25.67 7.20 -4.19
CA GLY A 462 26.00 7.47 -5.60
C GLY A 462 24.97 6.95 -6.62
N HIS A 463 23.72 6.78 -6.21
CA HIS A 463 22.63 6.40 -7.11
C HIS A 463 21.90 7.66 -7.61
N PRO A 464 21.68 7.81 -8.92
CA PRO A 464 20.93 8.95 -9.44
C PRO A 464 19.47 8.88 -8.97
N PHE A 465 18.95 10.03 -8.51
CA PHE A 465 17.55 10.17 -8.14
C PHE A 465 16.73 10.42 -9.42
N SER A 466 15.94 9.43 -9.84
CA SER A 466 14.98 9.62 -10.94
C SER A 466 13.61 9.92 -10.36
N VAL A 467 13.09 11.11 -10.68
CA VAL A 467 11.71 11.49 -10.35
C VAL A 467 10.77 10.55 -11.11
N THR A 468 9.74 10.09 -10.40
CA THR A 468 8.71 9.24 -11.00
C THR A 468 7.73 10.16 -11.71
N ALA A 469 7.55 10.02 -13.01
CA ALA A 469 6.61 10.86 -13.76
C ALA A 469 5.18 10.67 -13.22
N LYS A 470 4.50 11.77 -12.95
CA LYS A 470 3.09 11.85 -12.58
C LYS A 470 2.39 12.55 -13.74
N GLY A 471 1.40 11.91 -14.37
CA GLY A 471 0.72 12.42 -15.57
C GLY A 471 1.36 11.94 -16.89
N GLY A 472 0.58 11.22 -17.69
CA GLY A 472 0.94 10.77 -19.04
C GLY A 472 -0.30 10.30 -19.80
N ASP A 473 -0.23 10.14 -21.13
CA ASP A 473 -1.38 9.65 -21.91
C ASP A 473 -1.70 8.19 -21.55
N ARG A 474 -2.83 8.00 -20.86
CA ARG A 474 -3.36 6.70 -20.42
C ARG A 474 -4.68 6.35 -21.12
N SER A 475 -4.92 6.91 -22.32
CA SER A 475 -6.13 6.65 -23.11
C SER A 475 -6.11 5.30 -23.83
N ARG A 476 -4.94 4.66 -23.94
CA ARG A 476 -4.71 3.45 -24.75
C ARG A 476 -4.23 2.28 -23.90
N ILE A 477 -4.41 1.07 -24.42
CA ILE A 477 -3.83 -0.15 -23.85
C ILE A 477 -2.32 -0.13 -24.12
N VAL A 478 -1.51 -0.36 -23.09
CA VAL A 478 -0.04 -0.43 -23.19
C VAL A 478 0.46 -1.75 -22.64
N VAL A 479 1.26 -2.48 -23.40
CA VAL A 479 1.86 -3.75 -22.95
C VAL A 479 3.30 -3.52 -22.52
N GLN A 480 3.61 -3.82 -21.26
CA GLN A 480 4.96 -3.69 -20.69
C GLN A 480 5.85 -4.89 -21.06
N TRP A 481 6.16 -5.07 -22.36
CA TRP A 481 6.87 -6.25 -22.89
C TRP A 481 8.16 -6.62 -22.13
N ARG A 482 8.99 -5.62 -21.80
CA ARG A 482 10.25 -5.84 -21.08
C ARG A 482 10.03 -6.36 -19.65
N MET A 483 8.98 -5.91 -18.98
CA MET A 483 8.62 -6.39 -17.64
C MET A 483 7.95 -7.76 -17.72
N MET A 484 7.15 -8.00 -18.75
CA MET A 484 6.43 -9.25 -18.97
C MET A 484 7.35 -10.42 -19.35
N ALA A 485 8.40 -10.16 -20.13
CA ALA A 485 9.29 -11.17 -20.70
C ALA A 485 9.80 -12.23 -19.69
N PRO A 486 10.42 -11.87 -18.53
CA PRO A 486 10.90 -12.88 -17.58
C PRO A 486 9.78 -13.78 -17.05
N PHE A 487 8.59 -13.22 -16.79
CA PHE A 487 7.45 -13.99 -16.29
C PHE A 487 6.82 -14.85 -17.37
N ALA A 488 6.79 -14.38 -18.62
CA ALA A 488 6.35 -15.16 -19.77
C ALA A 488 7.29 -16.34 -20.04
N VAL A 489 8.61 -16.14 -19.95
CA VAL A 489 9.60 -17.21 -20.05
C VAL A 489 9.41 -18.24 -18.93
N LEU A 490 9.26 -17.79 -17.68
CA LEU A 490 8.99 -18.70 -16.55
C LEU A 490 7.68 -19.47 -16.75
N LEU A 491 6.61 -18.80 -17.21
CA LEU A 491 5.33 -19.45 -17.54
C LEU A 491 5.51 -20.54 -18.60
N SER A 492 6.20 -20.25 -19.70
CA SER A 492 6.48 -21.22 -20.76
C SER A 492 7.32 -22.39 -20.24
N LEU A 493 8.33 -22.14 -19.41
CA LEU A 493 9.15 -23.17 -18.79
C LEU A 493 8.34 -24.04 -17.82
N THR A 494 7.44 -23.46 -17.03
CA THR A 494 6.55 -24.20 -16.12
C THR A 494 5.56 -25.06 -16.89
N ILE A 495 4.97 -24.55 -17.96
CA ILE A 495 4.08 -25.33 -18.86
C ILE A 495 4.87 -26.47 -19.51
N GLY A 496 6.06 -26.18 -20.06
CA GLY A 496 6.92 -27.18 -20.67
C GLY A 496 7.34 -28.27 -19.68
N GLY A 497 7.72 -27.89 -18.46
CA GLY A 497 8.10 -28.81 -17.39
C GLY A 497 6.95 -29.72 -16.97
N LEU A 498 5.74 -29.16 -16.87
CA LEU A 498 4.53 -29.94 -16.56
C LEU A 498 4.19 -30.94 -17.69
N ILE A 499 4.29 -30.52 -18.96
CA ILE A 499 4.07 -31.40 -20.12
C ILE A 499 5.11 -32.53 -20.13
N LEU A 500 6.39 -32.21 -19.93
CA LEU A 500 7.45 -33.23 -19.80
C LEU A 500 7.14 -34.20 -18.66
N GLY A 501 6.71 -33.71 -17.50
CA GLY A 501 6.35 -34.52 -16.34
C GLY A 501 5.14 -35.44 -16.53
N ILE A 502 4.28 -35.15 -17.51
CA ILE A 502 3.10 -35.97 -17.90
C ILE A 502 3.48 -37.01 -18.96
N PHE A 503 4.31 -36.65 -19.94
CA PHE A 503 4.56 -37.47 -21.13
C PHE A 503 5.88 -38.25 -21.12
N SER A 504 6.80 -37.96 -20.19
CA SER A 504 8.11 -38.63 -20.12
C SER A 504 8.19 -39.62 -18.95
N ASP A 505 8.45 -40.88 -19.28
CA ASP A 505 8.65 -41.96 -18.29
C ASP A 505 9.84 -41.70 -17.36
N ARG A 506 10.84 -40.91 -17.80
CA ARG A 506 11.96 -40.46 -16.95
C ARG A 506 11.52 -39.68 -15.71
N PHE A 507 10.31 -39.11 -15.75
CA PHE A 507 9.69 -38.40 -14.63
C PHE A 507 8.46 -39.15 -14.11
N ALA A 508 8.17 -40.35 -14.63
CA ALA A 508 7.05 -41.18 -14.22
C ALA A 508 7.41 -42.02 -12.98
N TYR A 509 6.73 -41.72 -11.89
CA TYR A 509 6.43 -42.56 -10.71
C TYR A 509 7.56 -43.23 -9.90
N SER A 510 8.81 -43.34 -10.34
CA SER A 510 9.80 -44.20 -9.64
C SER A 510 10.80 -43.51 -8.70
N ASP A 511 11.16 -42.23 -8.88
CA ASP A 511 12.30 -41.64 -8.14
C ASP A 511 11.94 -40.74 -6.94
N ALA A 512 10.76 -40.09 -6.92
CA ALA A 512 10.36 -39.15 -5.85
C ALA A 512 9.11 -39.58 -5.05
N GLY A 513 8.56 -40.77 -5.33
CA GLY A 513 7.36 -41.29 -4.66
C GLY A 513 6.18 -40.31 -4.65
N ASP A 514 5.44 -40.26 -3.53
CA ASP A 514 4.28 -39.39 -3.34
C ASP A 514 4.64 -37.90 -3.17
N GLY A 515 5.91 -37.55 -2.96
CA GLY A 515 6.40 -36.17 -2.89
C GLY A 515 6.17 -35.37 -4.19
N LYS A 516 6.02 -36.07 -5.33
CA LYS A 516 5.67 -35.47 -6.63
C LYS A 516 4.36 -34.68 -6.58
N TRP A 517 3.39 -35.07 -5.73
CA TRP A 517 2.14 -34.34 -5.56
C TRP A 517 2.34 -32.91 -5.03
N VAL A 518 3.34 -32.72 -4.18
CA VAL A 518 3.69 -31.40 -3.62
C VAL A 518 4.28 -30.52 -4.72
N VAL A 519 5.18 -31.05 -5.53
CA VAL A 519 5.75 -30.34 -6.69
C VAL A 519 4.64 -29.98 -7.69
N LEU A 520 3.73 -30.90 -7.97
CA LEU A 520 2.59 -30.67 -8.87
C LEU A 520 1.67 -29.56 -8.33
N PHE A 521 1.33 -29.58 -7.04
CA PHE A 521 0.54 -28.53 -6.40
C PHE A 521 1.16 -27.15 -6.60
N TRP A 522 2.45 -27.00 -6.26
CA TRP A 522 3.16 -25.72 -6.43
C TRP A 522 3.31 -25.32 -7.89
N THR A 523 3.47 -26.28 -8.80
CA THR A 523 3.52 -26.03 -10.24
C THR A 523 2.20 -25.44 -10.74
N ILE A 524 1.06 -26.02 -10.35
CA ILE A 524 -0.27 -25.50 -10.70
C ILE A 524 -0.49 -24.12 -10.08
N TYR A 525 -0.13 -23.94 -8.81
CA TYR A 525 -0.22 -22.64 -8.14
C TYR A 525 0.61 -21.58 -8.87
N ASN A 526 1.85 -21.91 -9.23
CA ASN A 526 2.75 -21.03 -9.98
C ASN A 526 2.24 -20.73 -11.38
N LEU A 527 1.60 -21.68 -12.07
CA LEU A 527 0.94 -21.42 -13.36
C LEU A 527 -0.13 -20.34 -13.23
N ILE A 528 -0.95 -20.38 -12.17
CA ILE A 528 -1.97 -19.36 -11.91
C ILE A 528 -1.31 -18.01 -11.63
N VAL A 529 -0.36 -17.96 -10.69
CA VAL A 529 0.34 -16.72 -10.32
C VAL A 529 1.06 -16.09 -11.51
N LEU A 530 1.80 -16.88 -12.28
CA LEU A 530 2.53 -16.41 -13.48
C LEU A 530 1.57 -15.93 -14.57
N SER A 531 0.46 -16.63 -14.80
CA SER A 531 -0.56 -16.21 -15.77
C SER A 531 -1.17 -14.86 -15.38
N VAL A 532 -1.55 -14.69 -14.12
CA VAL A 532 -2.10 -13.42 -13.61
C VAL A 532 -1.03 -12.31 -13.65
N THR A 533 0.24 -12.63 -13.37
CA THR A 533 1.38 -11.70 -13.47
C THR A 533 1.59 -11.20 -14.90
N VAL A 534 1.54 -12.11 -15.89
CA VAL A 534 1.61 -11.75 -17.32
C VAL A 534 0.44 -10.86 -17.72
N ILE A 535 -0.78 -11.16 -17.27
CA ILE A 535 -1.97 -10.33 -17.52
C ILE A 535 -1.83 -8.95 -16.87
N ALA A 536 -1.29 -8.87 -15.65
CA ALA A 536 -1.07 -7.61 -14.94
C ALA A 536 -0.06 -6.68 -15.65
N CYS A 537 0.80 -7.21 -16.51
CA CYS A 537 1.71 -6.43 -17.35
C CYS A 537 1.02 -5.74 -18.55
N ILE A 538 -0.29 -5.97 -18.75
CA ILE A 538 -1.12 -5.33 -19.78
C ILE A 538 -1.90 -4.18 -19.12
N GLU A 539 -1.43 -2.95 -19.36
CA GLU A 539 -2.05 -1.74 -18.83
C GLU A 539 -3.34 -1.41 -19.58
N LEU A 540 -4.43 -1.26 -18.83
CA LEU A 540 -5.70 -0.79 -19.39
C LEU A 540 -5.79 0.74 -19.40
N PRO A 541 -6.58 1.31 -20.33
CA PRO A 541 -6.90 2.72 -20.33
C PRO A 541 -7.49 3.16 -19.00
N ARG A 542 -7.03 4.28 -18.48
CA ARG A 542 -7.61 4.91 -17.31
C ARG A 542 -8.75 5.80 -17.75
N ARG A 543 -9.92 5.62 -17.12
CA ARG A 543 -11.03 6.57 -17.22
C ARG A 543 -11.15 7.20 -15.86
N GLU A 544 -11.02 8.52 -15.78
CA GLU A 544 -11.31 9.24 -14.54
C GLU A 544 -12.73 8.89 -14.09
N ARG A 545 -12.81 8.27 -12.93
CA ARG A 545 -14.05 8.01 -12.23
C ARG A 545 -13.83 8.55 -10.83
N HIS A 546 -14.33 9.76 -10.58
CA HIS A 546 -14.56 10.17 -9.21
C HIS A 546 -15.69 9.28 -8.69
N VAL A 547 -15.40 8.61 -7.57
CA VAL A 547 -16.39 7.80 -6.88
C VAL A 547 -17.50 8.76 -6.49
N ALA A 548 -18.66 8.59 -7.11
CA ALA A 548 -19.79 9.46 -6.90
C ALA A 548 -20.21 9.43 -5.43
N ASP A 549 -20.40 10.63 -4.88
CA ASP A 549 -21.32 10.90 -3.78
C ASP A 549 -22.61 10.08 -3.96
N ALA A 550 -23.20 9.68 -2.83
CA ALA A 550 -24.53 9.10 -2.83
C ALA A 550 -25.49 9.98 -3.65
N PRO A 551 -26.47 9.39 -4.36
CA PRO A 551 -27.40 10.17 -5.16
C PRO A 551 -28.04 11.29 -4.33
N GLU A 552 -27.91 12.53 -4.79
CA GLU A 552 -28.47 13.70 -4.12
C GLU A 552 -29.52 14.40 -4.98
N ARG A 553 -30.35 15.21 -4.33
CA ARG A 553 -31.30 16.05 -5.04
C ARG A 553 -30.60 17.34 -5.47
N ALA A 554 -30.78 17.71 -6.72
CA ALA A 554 -30.32 18.95 -7.32
C ALA A 554 -31.48 19.60 -8.10
N ARG A 555 -31.32 20.87 -8.46
CA ARG A 555 -32.28 21.57 -9.32
C ARG A 555 -31.61 21.95 -10.63
N PHE A 556 -32.28 21.67 -11.75
CA PHE A 556 -31.82 22.08 -13.06
C PHE A 556 -32.78 23.15 -13.60
N ASP A 557 -32.27 24.36 -13.77
CA ASP A 557 -33.00 25.52 -14.27
C ASP A 557 -32.66 25.74 -15.76
N GLU A 558 -33.63 25.54 -16.65
CA GLU A 558 -33.47 25.79 -18.09
C GLU A 558 -33.83 27.23 -18.50
N GLY A 559 -33.97 28.13 -17.52
CA GLY A 559 -34.42 29.52 -17.68
C GLY A 559 -35.93 29.67 -17.84
N ALA A 560 -36.60 28.70 -18.48
CA ALA A 560 -38.06 28.67 -18.63
C ALA A 560 -38.78 27.92 -17.50
N ALA A 561 -38.12 26.94 -16.87
CA ALA A 561 -38.66 26.14 -15.78
C ALA A 561 -37.55 25.52 -14.93
N VAL A 562 -37.82 25.37 -13.63
CA VAL A 562 -36.92 24.71 -12.69
C VAL A 562 -37.43 23.31 -12.41
N HIS A 563 -36.58 22.30 -12.62
CA HIS A 563 -36.93 20.90 -12.39
C HIS A 563 -36.09 20.30 -11.29
N GLU A 564 -36.72 19.56 -10.36
CA GLU A 564 -35.99 18.72 -9.42
C GLU A 564 -35.44 17.48 -10.13
N VAL A 565 -34.14 17.26 -10.01
CA VAL A 565 -33.42 16.13 -10.60
C VAL A 565 -32.57 15.42 -9.55
N TRP A 566 -32.23 14.17 -9.82
CA TRP A 566 -31.30 13.41 -9.00
C TRP A 566 -29.91 13.45 -9.63
N LEU A 567 -28.95 14.06 -8.93
CA LEU A 567 -27.54 13.97 -9.28
C LEU A 567 -27.02 12.61 -8.83
N THR A 568 -26.55 11.79 -9.78
CA THR A 568 -26.20 10.38 -9.52
C THR A 568 -24.74 10.02 -9.75
N SER A 569 -24.02 10.87 -10.46
CA SER A 569 -22.58 10.81 -10.55
C SER A 569 -22.08 12.17 -11.00
N MET A 570 -20.96 12.63 -10.45
CA MET A 570 -20.36 13.90 -10.80
C MET A 570 -18.84 13.76 -10.89
N THR A 571 -18.27 14.56 -11.77
CA THR A 571 -16.83 14.82 -11.94
C THR A 571 -16.65 16.34 -11.90
N ALA A 572 -15.41 16.85 -11.92
CA ALA A 572 -15.16 18.29 -11.99
C ALA A 572 -15.89 18.96 -13.18
N ASP A 573 -16.00 18.23 -14.30
CA ASP A 573 -16.45 18.80 -15.57
C ASP A 573 -17.80 18.24 -16.06
N THR A 574 -18.27 17.13 -15.51
CA THR A 574 -19.51 16.48 -15.97
C THR A 574 -20.35 15.92 -14.82
N ALA A 575 -21.67 15.96 -14.98
CA ALA A 575 -22.63 15.40 -14.05
C ALA A 575 -23.64 14.49 -14.77
N ARG A 576 -24.19 13.49 -14.07
CA ARG A 576 -25.32 12.68 -14.52
C ARG A 576 -26.54 13.02 -13.68
N ILE A 577 -27.55 13.57 -14.34
CA ILE A 577 -28.85 13.88 -13.74
C ILE A 577 -29.87 12.83 -14.16
N ARG A 578 -30.76 12.44 -13.24
CA ARG A 578 -31.88 11.51 -13.45
C ARG A 578 -33.20 12.16 -13.05
N GLY A 579 -34.29 11.66 -13.62
CA GLY A 579 -35.66 12.10 -13.29
C GLY A 579 -36.39 12.72 -14.47
N ARG A 580 -35.66 13.35 -15.38
CA ARG A 580 -36.20 13.91 -16.62
C ARG A 580 -35.19 13.82 -17.75
N ARG A 581 -35.68 13.53 -18.95
CA ARG A 581 -34.88 13.56 -20.17
C ARG A 581 -34.80 14.98 -20.69
N TYR A 582 -33.60 15.36 -21.12
CA TYR A 582 -33.33 16.64 -21.74
C TYR A 582 -32.72 16.39 -23.12
N PRO A 583 -33.12 17.15 -24.16
CA PRO A 583 -32.45 17.14 -25.44
C PRO A 583 -30.95 17.44 -25.31
N ALA A 584 -30.14 16.94 -26.24
CA ALA A 584 -28.75 17.38 -26.34
C ALA A 584 -28.68 18.89 -26.58
N GLU A 585 -27.64 19.53 -26.05
CA GLU A 585 -27.37 20.98 -26.12
C GLU A 585 -28.32 21.88 -25.31
N THR A 586 -29.30 21.33 -24.58
CA THR A 586 -30.07 22.13 -23.61
C THR A 586 -29.14 22.76 -22.58
N ARG A 587 -29.16 24.09 -22.50
CA ARG A 587 -28.41 24.87 -21.52
C ARG A 587 -29.26 25.19 -20.31
N GLY A 588 -28.63 25.28 -19.16
CA GLY A 588 -29.27 25.66 -17.92
C GLY A 588 -28.27 25.82 -16.79
N THR A 589 -28.79 25.98 -15.59
CA THR A 589 -28.02 26.12 -14.37
C THR A 589 -28.35 24.97 -13.44
N LEU A 590 -27.34 24.22 -13.03
CA LEU A 590 -27.46 23.13 -12.07
C LEU A 590 -27.13 23.64 -10.68
N GLU A 591 -28.12 23.70 -9.80
CA GLU A 591 -27.96 24.05 -8.39
C GLU A 591 -27.47 22.82 -7.62
N ILE A 592 -26.21 22.88 -7.19
CA ILE A 592 -25.49 21.79 -6.49
C ILE A 592 -25.31 22.18 -5.03
N ALA A 593 -25.58 21.25 -4.10
CA ALA A 593 -25.40 21.50 -2.67
C ALA A 593 -23.93 21.86 -2.35
N ASP A 594 -23.73 22.85 -1.46
CA ASP A 594 -22.44 23.40 -1.01
C ASP A 594 -21.57 24.06 -2.10
N VAL A 595 -22.01 24.07 -3.37
CA VAL A 595 -21.32 24.71 -4.50
C VAL A 595 -22.14 25.89 -5.05
N GLY A 596 -23.47 25.75 -5.11
CA GLY A 596 -24.38 26.76 -5.67
C GLY A 596 -24.73 26.52 -7.15
N PRO A 597 -25.19 27.56 -7.87
CA PRO A 597 -25.70 27.47 -9.24
C PRO A 597 -24.60 27.41 -10.30
N VAL A 598 -24.31 26.24 -10.87
CA VAL A 598 -23.26 26.03 -11.88
C VAL A 598 -23.85 26.02 -13.29
N GLU A 599 -23.29 26.78 -14.23
CA GLU A 599 -23.71 26.74 -15.63
C GLU A 599 -23.43 25.34 -16.21
N ALA A 600 -24.41 24.77 -16.91
CA ALA A 600 -24.30 23.44 -17.47
C ALA A 600 -25.06 23.27 -18.79
N TYR A 601 -24.61 22.35 -19.63
CA TYR A 601 -25.34 21.98 -20.84
C TYR A 601 -25.36 20.47 -21.07
N VAL A 602 -26.42 19.97 -21.70
CA VAL A 602 -26.60 18.52 -21.92
C VAL A 602 -25.70 18.03 -23.05
N ILE A 603 -24.80 17.10 -22.74
CA ILE A 603 -23.90 16.45 -23.72
C ILE A 603 -24.59 15.26 -24.38
N SER A 604 -25.37 14.49 -23.60
CA SER A 604 -26.03 13.28 -24.10
C SER A 604 -27.25 12.90 -23.28
N GLU A 605 -28.32 12.47 -23.95
CA GLU A 605 -29.51 11.91 -23.28
C GLU A 605 -29.21 10.51 -22.72
N THR A 606 -29.76 10.18 -21.54
CA THR A 606 -29.74 8.83 -20.98
C THR A 606 -31.17 8.29 -20.84
N ARG A 607 -31.34 6.96 -20.71
CA ARG A 607 -32.68 6.33 -20.65
C ARG A 607 -33.61 6.93 -19.59
N ASP A 608 -33.04 7.46 -18.51
CA ASP A 608 -33.71 7.95 -17.33
C ASP A 608 -33.30 9.39 -16.95
N GLY A 609 -32.66 10.13 -17.86
CA GLY A 609 -31.98 11.36 -17.49
C GLY A 609 -31.17 12.00 -18.62
N ALA A 610 -30.10 12.66 -18.23
CA ALA A 610 -29.11 13.25 -19.13
C ALA A 610 -27.72 13.28 -18.49
N ARG A 611 -26.68 13.39 -19.32
CA ARG A 611 -25.33 13.75 -18.89
C ARG A 611 -25.09 15.21 -19.29
N VAL A 612 -24.65 16.02 -18.32
CA VAL A 612 -24.40 17.45 -18.50
C VAL A 612 -22.92 17.76 -18.33
N GLN A 613 -22.42 18.70 -19.13
CA GLN A 613 -21.13 19.35 -18.95
C GLN A 613 -21.33 20.49 -17.95
N LEU A 614 -20.47 20.59 -16.95
CA LEU A 614 -20.39 21.68 -16.00
C LEU A 614 -19.37 22.72 -16.51
N LEU A 615 -19.69 23.99 -16.31
CA LEU A 615 -18.84 25.15 -16.62
C LEU A 615 -18.70 26.01 -15.35
N PRO A 616 -18.02 25.50 -14.29
CA PRO A 616 -17.90 26.24 -13.05
C PRO A 616 -17.00 27.46 -13.21
N ASP A 617 -17.35 28.55 -12.52
CA ASP A 617 -16.42 29.67 -12.31
C ASP A 617 -15.31 29.28 -11.31
N ALA A 618 -14.35 30.18 -11.06
CA ALA A 618 -13.22 29.90 -10.17
C ALA A 618 -13.66 29.54 -8.74
N VAL A 619 -14.67 30.22 -8.18
CA VAL A 619 -15.15 30.01 -6.81
C VAL A 619 -15.90 28.67 -6.73
N GLN A 620 -16.73 28.38 -7.72
CA GLN A 620 -17.45 27.12 -7.83
C GLN A 620 -16.51 25.93 -8.01
N ARG A 621 -15.42 26.12 -8.78
CA ARG A 621 -14.39 25.11 -8.98
C ARG A 621 -13.65 24.79 -7.68
N GLU A 622 -13.34 25.80 -6.85
CA GLU A 622 -12.81 25.59 -5.51
C GLU A 622 -13.79 24.82 -4.61
N ALA A 623 -15.07 25.19 -4.61
CA ALA A 623 -16.10 24.51 -3.83
C ALA A 623 -16.27 23.04 -4.25
N LEU A 624 -16.25 22.75 -5.55
CA LEU A 624 -16.26 21.39 -6.09
C LEU A 624 -15.05 20.57 -5.61
N PHE A 625 -13.84 21.15 -5.59
CA PHE A 625 -12.67 20.46 -5.08
C PHE A 625 -12.75 20.14 -3.59
N VAL A 626 -13.23 21.07 -2.77
CA VAL A 626 -13.46 20.83 -1.34
C VAL A 626 -14.47 19.71 -1.12
N ARG A 627 -15.55 19.72 -1.90
CA ARG A 627 -16.57 18.67 -1.84
C ARG A 627 -16.03 17.30 -2.23
N PHE A 628 -15.33 17.18 -3.35
CA PHE A 628 -14.83 15.89 -3.84
C PHE A 628 -13.68 15.31 -3.01
N TYR A 629 -12.84 16.18 -2.45
CA TYR A 629 -11.53 15.76 -1.94
C TYR A 629 -11.27 16.13 -0.48
N ALA A 630 -12.13 16.93 0.17
CA ALA A 630 -11.86 17.42 1.53
C ALA A 630 -12.95 17.10 2.58
N ASP A 631 -14.18 16.72 2.17
CA ASP A 631 -15.32 16.51 3.08
C ASP A 631 -15.42 15.10 3.74
N GLY A 632 -14.34 14.31 3.71
CA GLY A 632 -14.04 13.37 4.79
C GLY A 632 -14.63 11.96 4.72
N ALA A 633 -14.83 11.39 3.53
CA ALA A 633 -15.09 9.96 3.37
C ALA A 633 -13.84 9.24 2.86
N ALA A 634 -13.39 8.17 3.52
CA ALA A 634 -12.25 7.38 3.04
C ALA A 634 -12.50 6.88 1.60
N PRO A 635 -11.51 6.95 0.69
CA PRO A 635 -11.75 6.63 -0.71
C PRO A 635 -11.61 5.13 -0.95
N GLY A 636 -12.34 4.61 -1.92
CA GLY A 636 -12.19 3.23 -2.37
C GLY A 636 -12.95 2.20 -1.51
N VAL A 637 -12.54 0.94 -1.63
CA VAL A 637 -13.28 -0.20 -1.08
C VAL A 637 -12.79 -0.53 0.33
N GLY A 638 -13.56 -0.12 1.34
CA GLY A 638 -13.26 -0.45 2.75
C GLY A 638 -13.53 -1.91 3.14
N ASN A 639 -14.27 -2.68 2.32
CA ASN A 639 -14.61 -4.07 2.58
C ASN A 639 -14.59 -4.92 1.30
N VAL A 640 -13.78 -5.98 1.27
CA VAL A 640 -13.65 -6.89 0.12
C VAL A 640 -14.86 -7.82 0.01
N ARG A 641 -15.34 -8.04 -1.23
CA ARG A 641 -16.38 -9.03 -1.54
C ARG A 641 -15.83 -10.06 -2.52
N LEU A 642 -15.50 -11.26 -2.03
CA LEU A 642 -14.95 -12.35 -2.84
C LEU A 642 -15.79 -12.69 -4.08
N SER A 643 -17.13 -12.70 -3.96
CA SER A 643 -18.02 -12.94 -5.11
C SER A 643 -17.93 -11.86 -6.19
N ALA A 644 -17.76 -10.59 -5.78
CA ALA A 644 -17.54 -9.49 -6.70
C ALA A 644 -16.18 -9.62 -7.39
N MET A 645 -15.13 -10.01 -6.66
CA MET A 645 -13.80 -10.25 -7.21
C MET A 645 -13.78 -11.36 -8.26
N VAL A 646 -14.39 -12.51 -7.97
CA VAL A 646 -14.48 -13.63 -8.93
C VAL A 646 -15.23 -13.18 -10.19
N SER A 647 -16.32 -12.43 -10.02
CA SER A 647 -17.07 -11.86 -11.15
C SER A 647 -16.25 -10.85 -11.96
N ASP A 648 -15.49 -9.98 -11.30
CA ASP A 648 -14.63 -8.98 -11.95
C ASP A 648 -13.47 -9.65 -12.70
N LEU A 649 -12.80 -10.64 -12.09
CA LEU A 649 -11.74 -11.42 -12.72
C LEU A 649 -12.26 -12.26 -13.90
N ALA A 650 -13.42 -12.89 -13.76
CA ALA A 650 -14.06 -13.62 -14.86
C ALA A 650 -14.47 -12.67 -16.00
N ARG A 651 -14.95 -11.46 -15.70
CA ARG A 651 -15.20 -10.41 -16.71
C ARG A 651 -13.92 -10.02 -17.44
N ARG A 652 -12.79 -9.89 -16.71
CA ARG A 652 -11.49 -9.63 -17.33
C ARG A 652 -11.04 -10.78 -18.26
N LEU A 653 -11.21 -12.02 -17.83
CA LEU A 653 -10.76 -13.20 -18.59
C LEU A 653 -11.68 -13.58 -19.76
N SER A 654 -12.96 -13.18 -19.72
CA SER A 654 -13.96 -13.58 -20.72
C SER A 654 -13.90 -12.82 -22.05
N PHE A 655 -12.98 -11.86 -22.26
CA PHE A 655 -12.93 -10.99 -23.45
C PHE A 655 -14.27 -10.32 -23.82
N SER A 656 -15.30 -10.39 -22.96
CA SER A 656 -16.60 -9.77 -23.18
C SER A 656 -16.49 -8.28 -22.91
N SER A 657 -15.98 -7.55 -23.90
CA SER A 657 -16.16 -6.11 -24.01
C SER A 657 -17.64 -5.82 -24.31
N GLY A 658 -18.49 -5.90 -23.29
CA GLY A 658 -19.94 -5.62 -23.38
C GLY A 658 -20.34 -4.55 -22.38
N GLY A 659 -20.67 -3.36 -22.88
CA GLY A 659 -20.73 -2.11 -22.12
C GLY A 659 -21.81 -2.01 -21.04
N ARG A 660 -21.54 -1.11 -20.09
CA ARG A 660 -22.53 -0.30 -19.36
C ARG A 660 -21.93 1.06 -19.02
#